data_AF-A0A966Z7B8-F1
#
_entry.id   AF-A0A966Z7B8-F1
#
_cell.length_a   1.000
_cell.length_b   1.000
_cell.length_c   1.000
_cell.angle_alpha   90.00
_cell.angle_beta   90.00
_cell.angle_gamma   90.00
#
_symmetry.space_group_name_H-M   'P 1'
#
loop_
_entity.id
_entity.type
_entity.pdbx_description
1 polymer ?
#
loop_
_entity_poly.entity_id
_entity_poly.type
_entity_poly.pdbx_seq_one_letter_code
_entity_poly.pdbx_strand_id
1 'polypeptide(L)'
;MSLVAPRLLVLLLAALSLSAQRVDYKTQVTAVFAHKCASCHNSTKRSGGLSLATYEDVLIGGRNGAVVRPGKSAESMLLLRITGAVEPRMPLDDEPLNAADTAVIKRWIDQGARQTPKSAPAKPRWEAPLSLTKPAVPASPWSGWTAPIDRFTSTYLARRAVLPILTVSDTVFARRAHLDIWGLLPEPKDVQAFVADKALDKRAKLVAALLADNRKYTENWISYWNDLLRNDEGVVYYSETAQRKSISPWIYSSLEANKPFDKWIQQLLNPTNPADPDGFLIGVNWRGTVSASQTPALQAAQNTAQIFLGINLKCNSCHDSFISKWKLKDAYSLAAFFSTEEELQLYRCDTVTQQFAKAAFLYPELNPTLPTLSVADRRAAAAATFTDPRNGRMPRTVVNRIWQRLMGRGIVENVDEMDGEPFNPQLLDWLASDFVASGYDLKHLIGQIVTSRTYQLPAVPQKGELPKNYVFKGPSVRRVTAEQFADAVASITGDWHVTPGSLEFAPPRASTGPLLVSGRPFDGSVNKANGGQAVVDPPPVPRPGVARPVPPPQPPFTAIPAGNYTREWRLAAGNLTRALGRPIRDQVYATRDTQAAMLQALEVVNGEQLTHWLWRGSRKLIGELPPDPQSLLSRQAAGGRGGTISASAFKLDISKSKKLYLIVQDSLSTAPDKATPLWLQPELVGPNGVVTPLSALRPLDPTAIREGDGPVIVAGGETATSALRVKLPSVLIFDIEGKGFTTFRGSTGYEQKILNQGENVTGRFFVFDQSPTMDRLVIPSPATPRPVPAVLSTVPQAVDYIYWFALGRAPTTGERTVSERALLDASRPGRPGPDGLADLLWSVLMTPEFQYIR
;
A
#
# COMPACT_ATOMS: atom_id res chain seq x y z
N MET A 1 -33.52 -24.97 89.83
CA MET A 1 -33.82 -23.54 89.59
C MET A 1 -32.67 -22.99 88.76
N SER A 2 -32.73 -23.04 87.44
CA SER A 2 -33.29 -22.03 86.51
C SER A 2 -32.11 -21.46 85.70
N LEU A 3 -31.84 -21.94 84.48
CA LEU A 3 -32.34 -21.38 83.20
C LEU A 3 -32.17 -19.86 83.08
N VAL A 4 -31.16 -19.40 82.31
CA VAL A 4 -31.09 -18.29 81.31
C VAL A 4 -29.61 -18.23 80.84
N ALA A 5 -29.18 -18.16 79.59
CA ALA A 5 -29.70 -18.43 78.25
C ALA A 5 -28.49 -18.37 77.28
N PRO A 6 -28.37 -19.28 76.30
CA PRO A 6 -27.37 -19.21 75.23
C PRO A 6 -27.89 -18.28 74.14
N ARG A 7 -27.71 -16.96 74.28
CA ARG A 7 -28.09 -15.99 73.23
C ARG A 7 -26.92 -15.24 72.60
N LEU A 8 -25.74 -15.22 73.23
CA LEU A 8 -24.59 -14.48 72.69
C LEU A 8 -23.81 -15.26 71.62
N LEU A 9 -23.80 -16.59 71.66
CA LEU A 9 -22.99 -17.40 70.72
C LEU A 9 -23.69 -17.64 69.36
N VAL A 10 -25.03 -17.60 69.31
CA VAL A 10 -25.80 -17.72 68.06
C VAL A 10 -25.76 -16.43 67.22
N LEU A 11 -25.54 -15.27 67.87
CA LEU A 11 -25.40 -13.98 67.19
C LEU A 11 -24.01 -13.76 66.55
N LEU A 12 -22.96 -14.42 67.05
CA LEU A 12 -21.62 -14.35 66.44
C LEU A 12 -21.44 -15.34 65.26
N LEU A 13 -22.18 -16.45 65.23
CA LEU A 13 -22.12 -17.43 64.13
C LEU A 13 -23.04 -17.09 62.95
N ALA A 14 -24.05 -16.22 63.14
CA ALA A 14 -24.84 -15.68 62.02
C ALA A 14 -24.12 -14.55 61.25
N ALA A 15 -23.14 -13.88 61.88
CA ALA A 15 -22.38 -12.79 61.27
C ALA A 15 -21.24 -13.24 60.33
N LEU A 16 -20.86 -14.53 60.38
CA LEU A 16 -19.80 -15.11 59.55
C LEU A 16 -20.32 -15.89 58.32
N SER A 17 -21.64 -15.83 58.05
CA SER A 17 -22.25 -16.45 56.85
C SER A 17 -22.97 -15.47 55.92
N LEU A 18 -22.85 -14.14 56.10
CA LEU A 18 -23.03 -13.22 54.97
C LEU A 18 -21.73 -13.16 54.16
N SER A 19 -21.42 -14.28 53.51
CA SER A 19 -20.78 -14.17 52.19
C SER A 19 -21.71 -13.28 51.38
N ALA A 20 -21.39 -11.98 51.24
CA ALA A 20 -22.24 -11.01 50.59
C ALA A 20 -22.78 -11.61 49.29
N GLN A 21 -24.08 -11.95 49.30
CA GLN A 21 -24.68 -12.72 48.23
C GLN A 21 -24.42 -11.96 46.93
N ARG A 22 -23.73 -12.61 45.99
CA ARG A 22 -23.34 -11.97 44.74
C ARG A 22 -24.58 -11.58 43.98
N VAL A 23 -24.60 -10.35 43.48
CA VAL A 23 -25.73 -9.80 42.75
C VAL A 23 -25.91 -10.58 41.45
N ASP A 24 -27.12 -11.06 41.19
CA ASP A 24 -27.48 -11.69 39.92
C ASP A 24 -27.98 -10.63 38.94
N TYR A 25 -27.30 -10.51 37.79
CA TYR A 25 -27.68 -9.55 36.77
C TYR A 25 -29.11 -9.75 36.29
N LYS A 26 -29.51 -11.00 36.00
CA LYS A 26 -30.79 -11.30 35.36
C LYS A 26 -31.98 -11.02 36.27
N THR A 27 -31.86 -11.29 37.56
CA THR A 27 -32.99 -11.14 38.50
C THR A 27 -33.00 -9.80 39.22
N GLN A 28 -31.84 -9.21 39.51
CA GLN A 28 -31.76 -7.99 40.32
C GLN A 28 -31.46 -6.75 39.50
N VAL A 29 -30.46 -6.81 38.60
CA VAL A 29 -30.04 -5.62 37.83
C VAL A 29 -31.01 -5.33 36.69
N THR A 30 -31.42 -6.36 35.94
CA THR A 30 -32.39 -6.22 34.86
C THR A 30 -33.75 -5.72 35.36
N ALA A 31 -34.15 -6.07 36.60
CA ALA A 31 -35.37 -5.54 37.20
C ALA A 31 -35.33 -4.02 37.36
N VAL A 32 -34.20 -3.48 37.83
CA VAL A 32 -34.00 -2.02 37.93
C VAL A 32 -34.00 -1.37 36.55
N PHE A 33 -33.27 -1.94 35.58
CA PHE A 33 -33.21 -1.39 34.22
C PHE A 33 -34.57 -1.43 33.51
N ALA A 34 -35.32 -2.51 33.66
CA ALA A 34 -36.65 -2.67 33.06
C ALA A 34 -37.61 -1.60 33.58
N HIS A 35 -37.59 -1.32 34.89
CA HIS A 35 -38.53 -0.38 35.50
C HIS A 35 -38.12 1.09 35.33
N LYS A 36 -36.82 1.41 35.40
CA LYS A 36 -36.34 2.80 35.50
C LYS A 36 -35.60 3.31 34.27
N CYS A 37 -35.26 2.45 33.31
CA CYS A 37 -34.38 2.83 32.20
C CYS A 37 -34.90 2.40 30.81
N ALA A 38 -35.68 1.32 30.73
CA ALA A 38 -36.05 0.69 29.46
C ALA A 38 -36.96 1.53 28.56
N SER A 39 -37.61 2.58 29.06
CA SER A 39 -38.39 3.51 28.22
C SER A 39 -37.54 4.28 27.20
N CYS A 40 -36.24 4.43 27.48
CA CYS A 40 -35.29 5.19 26.67
C CYS A 40 -34.00 4.43 26.32
N HIS A 41 -33.68 3.34 27.02
CA HIS A 41 -32.46 2.54 26.82
C HIS A 41 -32.76 1.06 26.56
N ASN A 42 -33.35 0.75 25.42
CA ASN A 42 -33.71 -0.60 25.00
C ASN A 42 -33.13 -0.92 23.60
N SER A 43 -33.49 -2.09 23.05
CA SER A 43 -32.95 -2.56 21.77
C SER A 43 -33.32 -1.68 20.57
N THR A 44 -34.44 -0.96 20.62
CA THR A 44 -34.94 -0.10 19.55
C THR A 44 -34.68 1.38 19.81
N LYS A 45 -34.96 1.87 21.02
CA LYS A 45 -34.72 3.24 21.47
C LYS A 45 -33.47 3.26 22.35
N ARG A 46 -32.37 3.77 21.78
CA ARG A 46 -31.03 3.85 22.41
C ARG A 46 -30.66 5.29 22.69
N SER A 47 -31.28 5.92 23.68
CA SER A 47 -30.92 7.27 24.12
C SER A 47 -29.44 7.33 24.51
N GLY A 48 -28.71 8.34 24.03
CA GLY A 48 -27.25 8.39 24.18
C GLY A 48 -26.50 7.19 23.56
N GLY A 49 -27.13 6.45 22.65
CA GLY A 49 -26.64 5.21 22.04
C GLY A 49 -26.50 4.02 22.99
N LEU A 50 -26.96 4.15 24.24
CA LEU A 50 -26.92 3.09 25.23
C LEU A 50 -28.17 2.21 25.12
N SER A 51 -27.97 0.89 25.06
CA SER A 51 -29.01 -0.12 25.30
C SER A 51 -28.74 -0.83 26.62
N LEU A 52 -29.79 -1.05 27.40
CA LEU A 52 -29.76 -1.85 28.62
C LEU A 52 -30.62 -3.12 28.46
N ALA A 53 -30.93 -3.50 27.22
CA ALA A 53 -31.82 -4.63 26.90
C ALA A 53 -31.18 -6.00 27.18
N THR A 54 -29.88 -6.13 26.97
CA THR A 54 -29.12 -7.37 27.19
C THR A 54 -27.89 -7.11 28.06
N TYR A 55 -27.33 -8.17 28.65
CA TYR A 55 -26.09 -8.07 29.41
C TYR A 55 -24.94 -7.54 28.56
N GLU A 56 -24.85 -8.02 27.32
CA GLU A 56 -23.85 -7.63 26.34
C GLU A 56 -23.97 -6.15 25.96
N ASP A 57 -25.20 -5.66 25.71
CA ASP A 57 -25.46 -4.26 25.37
C ASP A 57 -24.98 -3.30 26.48
N VAL A 58 -25.15 -3.67 27.75
CA VAL A 58 -24.72 -2.86 28.90
C VAL A 58 -23.20 -2.77 28.96
N LEU A 59 -22.49 -3.85 28.64
CA LEU A 59 -21.03 -3.88 28.61
C LEU A 59 -20.44 -3.19 27.38
N ILE A 60 -21.17 -3.17 26.25
CA ILE A 60 -20.82 -2.38 25.06
C ILE A 60 -20.87 -0.87 25.41
N GLY A 61 -21.89 -0.44 26.15
CA GLY A 61 -22.08 0.93 26.57
C GLY A 61 -22.83 1.80 25.55
N GLY A 62 -22.57 3.10 25.57
CA GLY A 62 -23.24 4.07 24.70
C GLY A 62 -22.26 4.96 23.95
N ARG A 63 -22.74 6.07 23.37
CA ARG A 63 -21.95 7.05 22.61
C ARG A 63 -20.79 7.68 23.40
N ASN A 64 -20.84 7.60 24.73
CA ASN A 64 -19.78 8.07 25.62
C ASN A 64 -18.79 6.94 26.01
N GLY A 65 -18.83 5.78 25.35
CA GLY A 65 -18.04 4.60 25.68
C GLY A 65 -18.72 3.69 26.69
N ALA A 66 -17.91 2.82 27.32
CA ALA A 66 -18.38 1.85 28.30
C ALA A 66 -19.06 2.54 29.48
N VAL A 67 -20.31 2.15 29.77
CA VAL A 67 -21.03 2.70 30.93
C VAL A 67 -20.75 1.93 32.21
N VAL A 68 -20.27 0.69 32.09
CA VAL A 68 -19.84 -0.16 33.19
C VAL A 68 -18.34 -0.42 33.08
N ARG A 69 -17.60 -0.12 34.14
CA ARG A 69 -16.21 -0.56 34.36
C ARG A 69 -16.24 -1.64 35.44
N PRO A 70 -16.17 -2.94 35.07
CA PRO A 70 -16.25 -4.03 36.02
C PRO A 70 -15.22 -3.88 37.16
N GLY A 71 -15.68 -3.95 38.40
CA GLY A 71 -14.88 -3.79 39.62
C GLY A 71 -14.63 -2.34 40.05
N LYS A 72 -15.10 -1.35 39.29
CA LYS A 72 -14.81 0.07 39.51
C LYS A 72 -16.08 0.92 39.41
N SER A 73 -17.00 0.78 40.37
CA SER A 73 -18.28 1.50 40.29
C SER A 73 -18.10 3.02 40.29
N ALA A 74 -17.14 3.54 41.05
CA ALA A 74 -16.85 4.97 41.14
C ALA A 74 -16.38 5.60 39.81
N GLU A 75 -15.76 4.80 38.92
CA GLU A 75 -15.34 5.24 37.59
C GLU A 75 -16.38 4.90 36.50
N SER A 76 -17.46 4.21 36.85
CA SER A 76 -18.45 3.73 35.88
C SER A 76 -19.45 4.84 35.56
N MET A 77 -19.53 5.23 34.28
CA MET A 77 -20.43 6.28 33.82
C MET A 77 -21.89 6.01 34.19
N LEU A 78 -22.33 4.75 34.22
CA LEU A 78 -23.66 4.36 34.66
C LEU A 78 -23.94 4.87 36.10
N LEU A 79 -23.01 4.62 37.02
CA LEU A 79 -23.17 5.05 38.42
C LEU A 79 -23.09 6.56 38.53
N LEU A 80 -22.09 7.17 37.88
CA LEU A 80 -21.90 8.63 37.88
C LEU A 80 -23.14 9.39 37.37
N ARG A 81 -23.85 8.84 36.40
CA ARG A 81 -25.08 9.41 35.83
C ARG A 81 -26.28 9.20 36.74
N ILE A 82 -26.48 8.01 37.32
CA ILE A 82 -27.64 7.77 38.21
C ILE A 82 -27.53 8.52 39.53
N THR A 83 -26.31 8.82 40.00
CA THR A 83 -26.08 9.61 41.22
C THR A 83 -25.99 11.11 40.97
N GLY A 84 -26.02 11.56 39.71
CA GLY A 84 -25.88 12.99 39.37
C GLY A 84 -24.46 13.55 39.57
N ALA A 85 -23.44 12.71 39.67
CA ALA A 85 -22.04 13.16 39.72
C ALA A 85 -21.56 13.72 38.36
N VAL A 86 -22.27 13.36 37.26
CA VAL A 86 -22.03 13.89 35.91
C VAL A 86 -23.38 14.18 35.24
N GLU A 87 -23.54 15.40 34.70
CA GLU A 87 -24.78 15.87 34.07
C GLU A 87 -24.91 15.52 32.57
N PRO A 88 -26.15 15.27 32.04
CA PRO A 88 -27.39 15.11 32.79
C PRO A 88 -27.42 13.88 33.72
N ARG A 89 -28.04 14.04 34.91
CA ARG A 89 -28.44 12.95 35.82
C ARG A 89 -29.48 12.03 35.16
N MET A 90 -29.39 10.73 35.43
CA MET A 90 -30.38 9.72 35.02
C MET A 90 -31.18 9.18 36.21
N PRO A 91 -32.45 8.80 36.04
CA PRO A 91 -33.27 8.96 34.84
C PRO A 91 -33.52 10.45 34.55
N LEU A 92 -33.51 10.81 33.26
CA LEU A 92 -33.65 12.20 32.80
C LEU A 92 -35.09 12.68 33.05
N ASP A 93 -35.22 13.87 33.66
CA ASP A 93 -36.52 14.51 33.96
C ASP A 93 -37.51 13.64 34.76
N ASP A 94 -37.00 12.67 35.54
CA ASP A 94 -37.78 11.75 36.38
C ASP A 94 -37.06 11.54 37.73
N GLU A 95 -37.75 10.99 38.73
CA GLU A 95 -37.25 10.83 40.10
C GLU A 95 -35.93 10.03 40.15
N PRO A 96 -34.97 10.42 41.02
CA PRO A 96 -33.75 9.65 41.23
C PRO A 96 -34.03 8.18 41.60
N LEU A 97 -33.09 7.29 41.25
CA LEU A 97 -33.14 5.93 41.76
C LEU A 97 -33.09 5.97 43.28
N ASN A 98 -33.91 5.13 43.92
CA ASN A 98 -33.83 4.98 45.36
C ASN A 98 -32.46 4.40 45.78
N ALA A 99 -32.14 4.53 47.07
CA ALA A 99 -30.84 4.09 47.59
C ALA A 99 -30.62 2.57 47.43
N ALA A 100 -31.68 1.76 47.47
CA ALA A 100 -31.58 0.31 47.35
C ALA A 100 -31.20 -0.12 45.93
N ASP A 101 -31.85 0.43 44.91
CA ASP A 101 -31.58 0.15 43.49
C ASP A 101 -30.19 0.64 43.10
N THR A 102 -29.82 1.85 43.54
CA THR A 102 -28.47 2.40 43.34
C THR A 102 -27.42 1.49 43.98
N ALA A 103 -27.68 0.99 45.19
CA ALA A 103 -26.76 0.07 45.88
C ALA A 103 -26.66 -1.30 45.18
N VAL A 104 -27.74 -1.81 44.57
CA VAL A 104 -27.73 -3.04 43.76
C VAL A 104 -26.82 -2.87 42.54
N ILE A 105 -26.99 -1.79 41.77
CA ILE A 105 -26.15 -1.49 40.60
C ILE A 105 -24.70 -1.30 41.03
N LYS A 106 -24.45 -0.50 42.07
CA LYS A 106 -23.10 -0.26 42.61
C LYS A 106 -22.41 -1.57 43.00
N ARG A 107 -23.06 -2.40 43.82
CA ARG A 107 -22.51 -3.69 44.26
C ARG A 107 -22.26 -4.64 43.10
N TRP A 108 -23.19 -4.71 42.14
CA TRP A 108 -23.00 -5.54 40.96
C TRP A 108 -21.74 -5.13 40.19
N ILE A 109 -21.53 -3.83 39.95
CA ILE A 109 -20.33 -3.33 39.29
C ILE A 109 -19.07 -3.65 40.11
N ASP A 110 -19.06 -3.35 41.41
CA ASP A 110 -17.90 -3.60 42.29
C ASP A 110 -17.57 -5.10 42.41
N GLN A 111 -18.56 -5.98 42.30
CA GLN A 111 -18.37 -7.44 42.25
C GLN A 111 -17.87 -7.96 40.88
N GLY A 112 -17.59 -7.05 39.95
CA GLY A 112 -17.06 -7.34 38.64
C GLY A 112 -18.13 -7.45 37.55
N ALA A 113 -19.30 -6.84 37.72
CA ALA A 113 -20.39 -6.80 36.75
C ALA A 113 -20.70 -8.18 36.12
N ARG A 114 -20.78 -9.22 36.96
CA ARG A 114 -20.94 -10.63 36.53
C ARG A 114 -22.30 -10.86 35.88
N GLN A 115 -22.36 -11.76 34.89
CA GLN A 115 -23.62 -12.16 34.26
C GLN A 115 -24.46 -13.03 35.22
N THR A 116 -23.81 -13.87 36.02
CA THR A 116 -24.46 -14.67 37.08
C THR A 116 -23.58 -14.66 38.33
N PRO A 117 -24.13 -15.00 39.52
CA PRO A 117 -23.34 -15.09 40.76
C PRO A 117 -22.11 -16.01 40.67
N LYS A 118 -22.14 -17.00 39.77
CA LYS A 118 -21.06 -17.98 39.56
C LYS A 118 -20.17 -17.67 38.36
N SER A 119 -20.55 -16.77 37.45
CA SER A 119 -19.72 -16.43 36.28
C SER A 119 -18.46 -15.68 36.70
N ALA A 120 -17.42 -15.70 35.86
CA ALA A 120 -16.29 -14.79 36.01
C ALA A 120 -16.74 -13.31 35.96
N PRO A 121 -15.97 -12.37 36.53
CA PRO A 121 -16.16 -10.93 36.28
C PRO A 121 -16.27 -10.63 34.78
N ALA A 122 -17.13 -9.69 34.41
CA ALA A 122 -17.10 -9.07 33.11
C ALA A 122 -15.70 -8.53 32.84
N LYS A 123 -15.23 -8.72 31.61
CA LYS A 123 -14.03 -8.02 31.16
C LYS A 123 -14.46 -6.65 30.64
N PRO A 124 -13.86 -5.54 31.13
CA PRO A 124 -14.02 -4.27 30.43
C PRO A 124 -13.54 -4.44 28.99
N ARG A 125 -14.16 -3.70 28.06
CA ARG A 125 -13.57 -3.55 26.72
C ARG A 125 -12.15 -3.02 26.89
N TRP A 126 -11.19 -3.69 26.27
CA TRP A 126 -9.81 -3.25 26.32
C TRP A 126 -9.70 -1.89 25.64
N GLU A 127 -8.95 -0.98 26.26
CA GLU A 127 -8.62 0.32 25.71
C GLU A 127 -7.11 0.52 25.90
N ALA A 128 -6.41 0.90 24.83
CA ALA A 128 -4.98 1.12 24.91
C ALA A 128 -4.69 2.31 25.84
N PRO A 129 -3.79 2.17 26.84
CA PRO A 129 -3.36 3.31 27.64
C PRO A 129 -2.77 4.41 26.75
N LEU A 130 -3.09 5.67 27.05
CA LEU A 130 -2.59 6.80 26.26
C LEU A 130 -1.06 6.83 26.23
N SER A 131 -0.43 6.77 27.40
CA SER A 131 1.03 6.73 27.51
C SER A 131 1.59 5.35 27.20
N LEU A 132 2.84 5.36 26.74
CA LEU A 132 3.62 4.14 26.56
C LEU A 132 4.23 3.72 27.89
N THR A 133 4.21 2.41 28.15
CA THR A 133 5.02 1.82 29.22
C THR A 133 6.01 0.86 28.57
N LYS A 134 7.26 0.80 29.05
CA LYS A 134 8.23 -0.21 28.61
C LYS A 134 8.15 -1.39 29.59
N PRO A 135 7.45 -2.48 29.27
CA PRO A 135 7.30 -3.59 30.20
C PRO A 135 8.63 -4.29 30.40
N ALA A 136 8.89 -4.76 31.62
CA ALA A 136 10.05 -5.61 31.89
C ALA A 136 9.97 -6.89 31.04
N VAL A 137 11.08 -7.26 30.41
CA VAL A 137 11.15 -8.47 29.59
C VAL A 137 11.09 -9.70 30.51
N PRO A 138 10.11 -10.61 30.35
CA PRO A 138 9.95 -11.74 31.25
C PRO A 138 11.07 -12.77 31.10
N ALA A 139 11.26 -13.64 32.09
CA ALA A 139 12.07 -14.84 31.91
C ALA A 139 11.36 -15.80 30.95
N SER A 140 12.09 -16.39 30.00
CA SER A 140 11.50 -17.40 29.10
C SER A 140 11.36 -18.74 29.82
N PRO A 141 10.21 -19.43 29.70
CA PRO A 141 10.08 -20.82 30.13
C PRO A 141 10.82 -21.81 29.21
N TRP A 142 11.34 -21.39 28.06
CA TRP A 142 11.91 -22.27 27.02
C TRP A 142 13.37 -21.94 26.74
N SER A 143 14.20 -22.99 26.66
CA SER A 143 15.62 -22.83 26.33
C SER A 143 15.83 -22.26 24.93
N GLY A 144 16.82 -21.37 24.79
CA GLY A 144 17.15 -20.69 23.54
C GLY A 144 16.25 -19.50 23.19
N TRP A 145 15.09 -19.31 23.82
CA TRP A 145 14.21 -18.16 23.55
C TRP A 145 14.68 -16.91 24.30
N THR A 146 15.84 -16.38 23.88
CA THR A 146 16.57 -15.33 24.61
C THR A 146 16.28 -13.91 24.14
N ALA A 147 15.76 -13.70 22.92
CA ALA A 147 15.37 -12.38 22.45
C ALA A 147 14.11 -11.87 23.18
N PRO A 148 13.91 -10.54 23.33
CA PRO A 148 12.76 -10.02 24.07
C PRO A 148 11.39 -10.46 23.51
N ILE A 149 11.19 -10.36 22.18
CA ILE A 149 9.96 -10.82 21.51
C ILE A 149 9.69 -12.30 21.85
N ASP A 150 10.73 -13.12 21.80
CA ASP A 150 10.66 -14.54 22.10
C ASP A 150 10.28 -14.80 23.56
N ARG A 151 10.83 -14.06 24.51
CA ARG A 151 10.47 -14.18 25.94
C ARG A 151 9.00 -13.84 26.18
N PHE A 152 8.48 -12.78 25.56
CA PHE A 152 7.06 -12.44 25.64
C PHE A 152 6.17 -13.52 25.00
N THR A 153 6.54 -14.01 23.82
CA THR A 153 5.78 -15.04 23.08
C THR A 153 5.79 -16.38 23.83
N SER A 154 6.95 -16.87 24.25
CA SER A 154 7.09 -18.14 24.99
C SER A 154 6.32 -18.11 26.32
N THR A 155 6.37 -17.00 27.05
CA THR A 155 5.57 -16.82 28.28
C THR A 155 4.07 -16.83 27.99
N TYR A 156 3.63 -16.14 26.92
CA TYR A 156 2.24 -16.11 26.49
C TYR A 156 1.71 -17.51 26.11
N LEU A 157 2.52 -18.28 25.38
CA LEU A 157 2.21 -19.63 24.91
C LEU A 157 2.19 -20.65 26.06
N ALA A 158 3.19 -20.61 26.94
CA ALA A 158 3.26 -21.49 28.10
C ALA A 158 2.05 -21.32 29.04
N ARG A 159 1.61 -20.08 29.28
CA ARG A 159 0.38 -19.78 30.06
C ARG A 159 -0.89 -20.36 29.44
N ARG A 160 -0.85 -20.74 28.16
CA ARG A 160 -1.96 -21.36 27.42
C ARG A 160 -1.73 -22.84 27.13
N ALA A 161 -0.78 -23.46 27.84
CA ALA A 161 -0.42 -24.86 27.69
C ALA A 161 -0.02 -25.25 26.25
N VAL A 162 0.52 -24.30 25.48
CA VAL A 162 1.12 -24.60 24.17
C VAL A 162 2.55 -25.07 24.42
N LEU A 163 2.92 -26.21 23.83
CA LEU A 163 4.27 -26.77 23.91
C LEU A 163 5.27 -25.95 23.07
N PRO A 164 6.59 -26.01 23.37
CA PRO A 164 7.61 -25.38 22.54
C PRO A 164 7.50 -25.80 21.07
N ILE A 165 7.51 -24.83 20.17
CA ILE A 165 7.39 -25.06 18.72
C ILE A 165 8.77 -24.88 18.08
N LEU A 166 9.17 -25.83 17.23
CA LEU A 166 10.41 -25.75 16.47
C LEU A 166 10.30 -24.69 15.36
N THR A 167 11.39 -23.98 15.12
CA THR A 167 11.48 -23.02 14.01
C THR A 167 11.52 -23.74 12.66
N VAL A 168 11.12 -23.04 11.61
CA VAL A 168 11.20 -23.55 10.22
C VAL A 168 12.65 -23.78 9.77
N SER A 169 12.81 -24.58 8.70
CA SER A 169 14.09 -24.83 8.06
C SER A 169 14.74 -23.54 7.53
N ASP A 170 16.04 -23.59 7.26
CA ASP A 170 16.78 -22.45 6.70
C ASP A 170 16.27 -22.04 5.30
N THR A 171 15.83 -23.00 4.48
CA THR A 171 15.26 -22.71 3.16
C THR A 171 13.97 -21.90 3.26
N VAL A 172 13.06 -22.31 4.16
CA VAL A 172 11.81 -21.59 4.42
C VAL A 172 12.10 -20.22 5.01
N PHE A 173 13.00 -20.12 5.99
CA PHE A 173 13.39 -18.84 6.58
C PHE A 173 13.98 -17.88 5.54
N ALA A 174 14.95 -18.33 4.74
CA ALA A 174 15.60 -17.50 3.73
C ALA A 174 14.58 -16.98 2.72
N ARG A 175 13.72 -17.85 2.18
CA ARG A 175 12.67 -17.45 1.24
C ARG A 175 11.72 -16.43 1.86
N ARG A 176 11.25 -16.68 3.09
CA ARG A 176 10.33 -15.80 3.82
C ARG A 176 10.93 -14.41 4.04
N ALA A 177 12.17 -14.35 4.54
CA ALA A 177 12.87 -13.09 4.81
C ALA A 177 13.15 -12.28 3.54
N HIS A 178 13.54 -12.93 2.43
CA HIS A 178 13.76 -12.23 1.16
C HIS A 178 12.46 -11.66 0.58
N LEU A 179 11.36 -12.41 0.62
CA LEU A 179 10.06 -11.91 0.16
C LEU A 179 9.57 -10.75 1.06
N ASP A 180 9.71 -10.87 2.38
CA ASP A 180 9.26 -9.82 3.30
C ASP A 180 10.09 -8.54 3.24
N ILE A 181 11.41 -8.64 3.04
CA ILE A 181 12.31 -7.48 3.07
C ILE A 181 12.53 -6.90 1.67
N TRP A 182 12.84 -7.73 0.67
CA TRP A 182 13.17 -7.30 -0.71
C TRP A 182 12.04 -7.52 -1.72
N GLY A 183 10.99 -8.26 -1.36
CA GLY A 183 9.93 -8.61 -2.31
C GLY A 183 10.42 -9.48 -3.47
N LEU A 184 11.58 -10.12 -3.32
CA LEU A 184 12.23 -10.95 -4.33
C LEU A 184 12.50 -12.33 -3.75
N LEU A 185 12.55 -13.35 -4.61
CA LEU A 185 13.08 -14.65 -4.23
C LEU A 185 14.61 -14.58 -4.09
N PRO A 186 15.22 -15.36 -3.17
CA PRO A 186 16.67 -15.50 -3.09
C PRO A 186 17.24 -16.22 -4.32
N GLU A 187 18.50 -15.95 -4.70
CA GLU A 187 19.14 -16.74 -5.75
C GLU A 187 19.48 -18.15 -5.24
N PRO A 188 19.41 -19.19 -6.10
CA PRO A 188 19.74 -20.57 -5.74
C PRO A 188 21.06 -20.72 -4.99
N LYS A 189 22.12 -20.08 -5.49
CA LYS A 189 23.47 -20.14 -4.90
C LYS A 189 23.51 -19.55 -3.48
N ASP A 190 22.74 -18.49 -3.23
CA ASP A 190 22.71 -17.80 -1.94
C ASP A 190 21.95 -18.65 -0.91
N VAL A 191 20.85 -19.29 -1.31
CA VAL A 191 20.13 -20.25 -0.45
C VAL A 191 21.01 -21.45 -0.12
N GLN A 192 21.68 -22.03 -1.12
CA GLN A 192 22.55 -23.19 -0.92
C GLN A 192 23.70 -22.85 0.04
N ALA A 193 24.37 -21.71 -0.16
CA ALA A 193 25.41 -21.23 0.74
C ALA A 193 24.88 -20.99 2.17
N PHE A 194 23.70 -20.38 2.30
CA PHE A 194 23.06 -20.11 3.59
C PHE A 194 22.67 -21.40 4.34
N VAL A 195 22.19 -22.42 3.63
CA VAL A 195 21.87 -23.74 4.20
C VAL A 195 23.14 -24.48 4.64
N ALA A 196 24.22 -24.36 3.86
CA ALA A 196 25.50 -24.97 4.18
C ALA A 196 26.19 -24.33 5.40
N ASP A 197 26.02 -23.01 5.58
CA ASP A 197 26.58 -22.27 6.71
C ASP A 197 26.08 -22.83 8.06
N LYS A 198 27.00 -23.07 9.00
CA LYS A 198 26.73 -23.60 10.35
C LYS A 198 26.84 -22.54 11.44
N ALA A 199 27.14 -21.29 11.10
CA ALA A 199 27.22 -20.19 12.07
C ALA A 199 25.88 -20.00 12.80
N LEU A 200 25.94 -19.88 14.12
CA LEU A 200 24.76 -19.75 14.98
C LEU A 200 23.99 -18.43 14.74
N ASP A 201 24.67 -17.41 14.20
CA ASP A 201 24.13 -16.08 13.92
C ASP A 201 23.79 -15.85 12.44
N LYS A 202 23.88 -16.88 11.58
CA LYS A 202 23.68 -16.74 10.13
C LYS A 202 22.33 -16.10 9.75
N ARG A 203 21.25 -16.42 10.50
CA ARG A 203 19.92 -15.83 10.28
C ARG A 203 19.93 -14.32 10.55
N ALA A 204 20.60 -13.88 11.60
CA ALA A 204 20.75 -12.47 11.93
C ALA A 204 21.62 -11.74 10.90
N LYS A 205 22.74 -12.35 10.47
CA LYS A 205 23.59 -11.83 9.40
C LYS A 205 22.83 -11.67 8.09
N LEU A 206 22.01 -12.66 7.71
CA LEU A 206 21.16 -12.55 6.53
C LEU A 206 20.21 -11.36 6.62
N VAL A 207 19.48 -11.22 7.72
CA VAL A 207 18.52 -10.11 7.92
C VAL A 207 19.23 -8.75 7.88
N ALA A 208 20.40 -8.64 8.52
CA ALA A 208 21.21 -7.41 8.47
C ALA A 208 21.63 -7.07 7.03
N ALA A 209 22.09 -8.05 6.25
CA ALA A 209 22.45 -7.85 4.84
C ALA A 209 21.25 -7.43 3.98
N LEU A 210 20.07 -8.04 4.20
CA LEU A 210 18.85 -7.67 3.49
C LEU A 210 18.42 -6.23 3.81
N LEU A 211 18.45 -5.82 5.08
CA LEU A 211 18.06 -4.46 5.49
C LEU A 211 19.07 -3.40 5.08
N ALA A 212 20.35 -3.76 4.92
CA ALA A 212 21.42 -2.87 4.47
C ALA A 212 21.30 -2.48 2.99
N ASP A 213 20.66 -3.30 2.15
CA ASP A 213 20.34 -2.95 0.77
C ASP A 213 19.13 -2.00 0.74
N ASN A 214 19.41 -0.70 0.84
CA ASN A 214 18.40 0.36 0.86
C ASN A 214 17.50 0.34 -0.37
N ARG A 215 18.04 0.03 -1.55
CA ARG A 215 17.29 0.07 -2.81
C ARG A 215 16.25 -1.05 -2.86
N LYS A 216 16.66 -2.30 -2.68
CA LYS A 216 15.72 -3.45 -2.73
C LYS A 216 14.68 -3.38 -1.62
N TYR A 217 15.08 -2.91 -0.43
CA TYR A 217 14.17 -2.60 0.66
C TYR A 217 13.12 -1.57 0.22
N THR A 218 13.54 -0.41 -0.27
CA THR A 218 12.64 0.67 -0.68
C THR A 218 11.68 0.22 -1.78
N GLU A 219 12.18 -0.46 -2.80
CA GLU A 219 11.38 -0.96 -3.94
C GLU A 219 10.28 -1.94 -3.51
N ASN A 220 10.46 -2.70 -2.42
CA ASN A 220 9.42 -3.59 -1.87
C ASN A 220 8.45 -2.89 -0.92
N TRP A 221 8.95 -1.94 -0.14
CA TRP A 221 8.15 -1.30 0.91
C TRP A 221 7.30 -0.14 0.38
N ILE A 222 7.66 0.46 -0.76
CA ILE A 222 6.97 1.63 -1.31
C ILE A 222 5.50 1.36 -1.65
N SER A 223 5.15 0.23 -2.26
CA SER A 223 3.74 -0.05 -2.63
C SER A 223 2.82 -0.07 -1.42
N TYR A 224 3.27 -0.65 -0.31
CA TYR A 224 2.50 -0.66 0.93
C TYR A 224 2.33 0.74 1.54
N TRP A 225 3.38 1.56 1.51
CA TRP A 225 3.29 2.93 2.01
C TRP A 225 2.42 3.80 1.11
N ASN A 226 2.48 3.58 -0.21
CA ASN A 226 1.56 4.20 -1.14
C ASN A 226 0.10 3.82 -0.83
N ASP A 227 -0.19 2.53 -0.68
CA ASP A 227 -1.54 2.06 -0.32
C ASP A 227 -2.01 2.66 1.02
N LEU A 228 -1.19 2.55 2.06
CA LEU A 228 -1.53 3.01 3.42
C LEU A 228 -1.72 4.53 3.48
N LEU A 229 -0.87 5.30 2.79
CA LEU A 229 -0.94 6.76 2.73
C LEU A 229 -1.92 7.26 1.65
N ARG A 230 -2.64 6.35 1.00
CA ARG A 230 -3.64 6.63 -0.05
C ARG A 230 -3.05 7.40 -1.23
N ASN A 231 -1.79 7.12 -1.56
CA ASN A 231 -1.04 7.70 -2.67
C ASN A 231 -1.14 6.79 -3.90
N ASP A 232 -2.11 7.08 -4.78
CA ASP A 232 -2.29 6.41 -6.07
C ASP A 232 -2.15 7.45 -7.19
N GLU A 233 -1.58 7.04 -8.33
CA GLU A 233 -1.28 7.88 -9.50
C GLU A 233 -2.18 7.49 -10.68
N GLY A 234 -2.79 8.46 -11.37
CA GLY A 234 -3.54 8.24 -12.62
C GLY A 234 -5.06 8.07 -12.46
N VAL A 235 -5.63 8.54 -11.35
CA VAL A 235 -7.07 8.71 -11.19
C VAL A 235 -7.45 10.14 -11.64
N VAL A 236 -8.74 10.45 -11.66
CA VAL A 236 -9.24 11.83 -11.73
C VAL A 236 -9.95 12.12 -10.40
N TYR A 237 -9.20 12.43 -9.36
CA TYR A 237 -9.73 12.94 -8.09
C TYR A 237 -10.26 14.38 -8.26
N TYR A 238 -11.19 14.80 -7.40
CA TYR A 238 -11.57 16.21 -7.28
C TYR A 238 -10.34 17.12 -7.07
N SER A 239 -9.31 16.60 -6.41
CA SER A 239 -8.04 17.28 -6.22
C SER A 239 -7.03 17.11 -7.37
N GLU A 240 -7.13 16.06 -8.20
CA GLU A 240 -6.22 15.84 -9.34
C GLU A 240 -6.57 16.72 -10.54
N THR A 241 -7.82 17.15 -10.66
CA THR A 241 -8.24 18.13 -11.68
C THR A 241 -7.74 19.55 -11.40
N ALA A 242 -7.04 19.79 -10.28
CA ALA A 242 -6.47 21.10 -9.97
C ALA A 242 -5.06 21.12 -9.33
N GLN A 243 -4.71 20.24 -8.35
CA GLN A 243 -3.60 20.52 -7.41
C GLN A 243 -2.85 19.33 -6.78
N ARG A 244 -3.34 18.07 -6.84
CA ARG A 244 -2.69 16.93 -6.15
C ARG A 244 -1.38 16.53 -6.84
N LYS A 245 -0.31 16.37 -6.05
CA LYS A 245 0.97 15.80 -6.48
C LYS A 245 1.15 14.40 -5.91
N SER A 246 1.75 13.50 -6.69
CA SER A 246 2.22 12.22 -6.14
C SER A 246 3.27 12.47 -5.05
N ILE A 247 3.17 11.73 -3.95
CA ILE A 247 4.19 11.72 -2.90
C ILE A 247 5.15 10.53 -3.03
N SER A 248 5.03 9.72 -4.10
CA SER A 248 5.89 8.54 -4.35
C SER A 248 7.39 8.90 -4.33
N PRO A 249 7.87 10.02 -4.93
CA PRO A 249 9.28 10.38 -4.86
C PRO A 249 9.76 10.69 -3.43
N TRP A 250 8.90 11.32 -2.62
CA TRP A 250 9.19 11.61 -1.22
C TRP A 250 9.18 10.32 -0.37
N ILE A 251 8.25 9.39 -0.61
CA ILE A 251 8.22 8.09 0.08
C ILE A 251 9.47 7.29 -0.27
N TYR A 252 9.82 7.21 -1.55
CA TYR A 252 11.01 6.50 -2.01
C TYR A 252 12.28 7.02 -1.31
N SER A 253 12.52 8.33 -1.37
CA SER A 253 13.68 8.95 -0.72
C SER A 253 13.67 8.80 0.80
N SER A 254 12.50 8.87 1.44
CA SER A 254 12.37 8.68 2.89
C SER A 254 12.67 7.24 3.33
N LEU A 255 12.28 6.23 2.55
CA LEU A 255 12.63 4.83 2.80
C LEU A 255 14.11 4.56 2.55
N GLU A 256 14.65 5.07 1.44
CA GLU A 256 16.03 4.83 1.04
C GLU A 256 17.03 5.45 2.04
N ALA A 257 16.69 6.62 2.59
CA ALA A 257 17.46 7.29 3.64
C ALA A 257 17.17 6.77 5.05
N ASN A 258 16.29 5.77 5.22
CA ASN A 258 15.80 5.29 6.52
C ASN A 258 15.33 6.43 7.46
N LYS A 259 14.57 7.39 6.92
CA LYS A 259 14.11 8.56 7.66
C LYS A 259 13.25 8.13 8.87
N PRO A 260 13.50 8.66 10.09
CA PRO A 260 12.68 8.40 11.28
C PRO A 260 11.19 8.62 11.04
N PHE A 261 10.34 7.67 11.46
CA PHE A 261 8.92 7.70 11.14
C PHE A 261 8.14 8.86 11.77
N ASP A 262 8.56 9.38 12.92
CA ASP A 262 7.99 10.61 13.50
C ASP A 262 8.18 11.81 12.55
N LYS A 263 9.32 11.89 11.86
CA LYS A 263 9.59 12.91 10.84
C LYS A 263 8.72 12.74 9.60
N TRP A 264 8.32 11.52 9.27
CA TRP A 264 7.32 11.31 8.22
C TRP A 264 6.01 11.98 8.59
N ILE A 265 5.49 11.71 9.79
CA ILE A 265 4.21 12.26 10.25
C ILE A 265 4.29 13.79 10.32
N GLN A 266 5.40 14.35 10.82
CA GLN A 266 5.59 15.80 10.87
C GLN A 266 5.52 16.44 9.47
N GLN A 267 6.20 15.88 8.48
CA GLN A 267 6.21 16.40 7.11
C GLN A 267 4.88 16.16 6.38
N LEU A 268 4.21 15.03 6.64
CA LEU A 268 2.90 14.71 6.04
C LEU A 268 1.79 15.62 6.57
N LEU A 269 1.79 15.93 7.87
CA LEU A 269 0.74 16.74 8.51
C LEU A 269 1.02 18.24 8.48
N ASN A 270 2.29 18.65 8.32
CA ASN A 270 2.69 20.05 8.24
C ASN A 270 3.79 20.26 7.18
N PRO A 271 3.46 20.18 5.88
CA PRO A 271 4.42 20.37 4.80
C PRO A 271 4.77 21.86 4.65
N THR A 272 5.91 22.29 5.19
CA THR A 272 6.33 23.70 5.18
C THR A 272 7.42 24.01 4.15
N ASN A 273 8.15 22.99 3.69
CA ASN A 273 9.23 23.14 2.72
C ASN A 273 8.79 22.70 1.31
N PRO A 274 9.39 23.25 0.24
CA PRO A 274 9.04 22.85 -1.13
C PRO A 274 9.21 21.35 -1.45
N ALA A 275 10.08 20.65 -0.71
CA ALA A 275 10.34 19.22 -0.85
C ALA A 275 9.45 18.34 0.06
N ASP A 276 8.61 18.95 0.91
CA ASP A 276 7.69 18.21 1.78
C ASP A 276 6.50 17.66 0.98
N PRO A 277 5.88 16.55 1.42
CA PRO A 277 4.85 15.84 0.68
C PRO A 277 3.46 16.50 0.83
N ASP A 278 3.30 17.72 0.31
CA ASP A 278 2.03 18.49 0.30
C ASP A 278 0.86 17.72 -0.32
N GLY A 279 1.15 16.81 -1.25
CA GLY A 279 0.20 15.91 -1.90
C GLY A 279 -0.54 14.95 -0.96
N PHE A 280 -0.04 14.68 0.26
CA PHE A 280 -0.71 13.78 1.21
C PHE A 280 -2.04 14.37 1.71
N LEU A 281 -1.99 15.56 2.34
CA LEU A 281 -3.20 16.21 2.88
C LEU A 281 -4.22 16.54 1.78
N ILE A 282 -3.74 16.80 0.57
CA ILE A 282 -4.59 16.98 -0.62
C ILE A 282 -5.20 15.62 -1.03
N GLY A 283 -4.39 14.57 -1.11
CA GLY A 283 -4.79 13.24 -1.56
C GLY A 283 -5.75 12.51 -0.62
N VAL A 284 -5.64 12.72 0.69
CA VAL A 284 -6.62 12.18 1.64
C VAL A 284 -7.98 12.88 1.57
N ASN A 285 -8.10 14.01 0.86
CA ASN A 285 -9.32 14.80 0.66
C ASN A 285 -9.95 14.60 -0.72
N TRP A 286 -9.63 13.48 -1.37
CA TRP A 286 -9.87 13.21 -2.79
C TRP A 286 -11.30 13.40 -3.30
N ARG A 287 -12.31 13.39 -2.43
CA ARG A 287 -13.72 13.57 -2.82
C ARG A 287 -14.17 15.04 -2.89
N GLY A 288 -13.34 15.99 -2.49
CA GLY A 288 -13.79 17.37 -2.30
C GLY A 288 -14.87 17.45 -1.22
N THR A 289 -15.78 18.43 -1.32
CA THR A 289 -16.97 18.46 -0.48
C THR A 289 -18.06 17.61 -1.12
N VAL A 290 -18.34 16.44 -0.54
CA VAL A 290 -19.42 15.54 -1.01
C VAL A 290 -20.76 15.89 -0.37
N SER A 291 -20.70 16.30 0.90
CA SER A 291 -21.84 16.60 1.75
C SER A 291 -21.38 17.53 2.88
N ALA A 292 -22.29 18.09 3.66
CA ALA A 292 -21.92 18.97 4.78
C ALA A 292 -21.13 18.22 5.88
N SER A 293 -21.26 16.90 5.90
CA SER A 293 -20.54 15.96 6.77
C SER A 293 -19.39 15.24 6.06
N GLN A 294 -18.95 15.66 4.88
CA GLN A 294 -17.82 15.06 4.17
C GLN A 294 -17.00 16.15 3.47
N THR A 295 -16.49 17.09 4.25
CA THR A 295 -15.58 18.15 3.78
C THR A 295 -14.13 17.65 3.69
N PRO A 296 -13.26 18.33 2.94
CA PRO A 296 -11.82 18.05 2.92
C PRO A 296 -11.19 17.96 4.32
N ALA A 297 -11.45 18.93 5.20
CA ALA A 297 -10.89 18.94 6.55
C ALA A 297 -11.28 17.69 7.37
N LEU A 298 -12.51 17.21 7.21
CA LEU A 298 -13.02 16.04 7.90
C LEU A 298 -12.44 14.74 7.32
N GLN A 299 -12.27 14.67 6.00
CA GLN A 299 -11.57 13.56 5.36
C GLN A 299 -10.10 13.48 5.83
N ALA A 300 -9.40 14.62 5.94
CA ALA A 300 -8.05 14.66 6.51
C ALA A 300 -8.02 14.11 7.95
N ALA A 301 -8.94 14.55 8.83
CA ALA A 301 -9.03 14.04 10.19
C ALA A 301 -9.28 12.52 10.26
N GLN A 302 -10.22 12.01 9.46
CA GLN A 302 -10.52 10.58 9.40
C GLN A 302 -9.30 9.76 8.99
N ASN A 303 -8.60 10.20 7.95
CA ASN A 303 -7.50 9.44 7.37
C ASN A 303 -6.24 9.50 8.25
N THR A 304 -5.93 10.67 8.79
CA THR A 304 -4.78 10.82 9.69
C THR A 304 -4.98 10.05 11.01
N ALA A 305 -6.18 10.10 11.60
CA ALA A 305 -6.52 9.29 12.76
C ALA A 305 -6.47 7.78 12.47
N GLN A 306 -7.03 7.34 11.33
CA GLN A 306 -7.03 5.92 10.96
C GLN A 306 -5.59 5.42 10.75
N ILE A 307 -4.81 6.12 9.92
CA ILE A 307 -3.46 5.70 9.52
C ILE A 307 -2.51 5.70 10.72
N PHE A 308 -2.44 6.81 11.45
CA PHE A 308 -1.40 7.03 12.46
C PHE A 308 -1.80 6.67 13.89
N LEU A 309 -3.09 6.63 14.21
CA LEU A 309 -3.58 6.31 15.57
C LEU A 309 -4.40 5.03 15.64
N GLY A 310 -4.73 4.41 14.50
CA GLY A 310 -5.62 3.24 14.45
C GLY A 310 -6.98 3.58 15.08
N ILE A 311 -7.52 4.75 14.72
CA ILE A 311 -8.81 5.25 15.16
C ILE A 311 -9.66 5.55 13.93
N ASN A 312 -10.81 4.89 13.84
CA ASN A 312 -11.74 5.10 12.74
C ASN A 312 -12.79 6.17 13.10
N LEU A 313 -12.75 7.29 12.38
CA LEU A 313 -13.70 8.39 12.53
C LEU A 313 -14.73 8.46 11.39
N LYS A 314 -14.85 7.41 10.56
CA LYS A 314 -15.77 7.43 9.41
C LYS A 314 -17.24 7.52 9.81
N CYS A 315 -17.66 6.87 10.90
CA CYS A 315 -19.01 7.04 11.44
C CYS A 315 -19.19 8.46 12.01
N ASN A 316 -18.13 8.93 12.70
CA ASN A 316 -18.07 10.19 13.44
C ASN A 316 -18.20 11.45 12.59
N SER A 317 -18.15 11.35 11.27
CA SER A 317 -18.45 12.48 10.41
C SER A 317 -19.94 12.86 10.38
N CYS A 318 -20.83 11.90 10.65
CA CYS A 318 -22.28 12.12 10.54
C CYS A 318 -22.99 11.97 11.89
N HIS A 319 -22.50 11.09 12.76
CA HIS A 319 -23.10 10.82 14.07
C HIS A 319 -22.05 10.24 15.02
N ASP A 320 -22.33 10.19 16.32
CA ASP A 320 -21.45 9.50 17.28
C ASP A 320 -21.31 8.00 16.91
N SER A 321 -20.14 7.42 17.13
CA SER A 321 -19.87 6.05 16.70
C SER A 321 -20.77 5.01 17.39
N PHE A 322 -21.20 4.00 16.63
CA PHE A 322 -21.93 2.85 17.17
C PHE A 322 -20.99 1.74 17.68
N ILE A 323 -19.72 1.78 17.29
CA ILE A 323 -18.75 0.70 17.52
C ILE A 323 -17.56 1.13 18.37
N SER A 324 -17.39 2.43 18.62
CA SER A 324 -16.29 3.03 19.39
C SER A 324 -16.80 4.19 20.25
N LYS A 325 -15.95 4.70 21.15
CA LYS A 325 -16.31 5.78 22.10
C LYS A 325 -16.29 7.18 21.50
N TRP A 326 -15.82 7.32 20.27
CA TRP A 326 -15.62 8.61 19.62
C TRP A 326 -16.96 9.26 19.28
N LYS A 327 -17.00 10.59 19.34
CA LYS A 327 -18.19 11.41 19.08
C LYS A 327 -18.09 12.18 17.77
N LEU A 328 -19.22 12.70 17.33
CA LEU A 328 -19.32 13.63 16.22
C LEU A 328 -18.38 14.82 16.42
N LYS A 329 -18.45 15.44 17.61
CA LYS A 329 -17.63 16.60 17.96
C LYS A 329 -16.13 16.29 17.91
N ASP A 330 -15.69 15.09 18.28
CA ASP A 330 -14.27 14.72 18.28
C ASP A 330 -13.69 14.71 16.85
N ALA A 331 -14.45 14.19 15.88
CA ALA A 331 -14.04 14.20 14.48
C ALA A 331 -13.97 15.63 13.92
N TYR A 332 -14.95 16.46 14.23
CA TYR A 332 -14.96 17.87 13.82
C TYR A 332 -13.84 18.69 14.49
N SER A 333 -13.55 18.43 15.77
CA SER A 333 -12.44 19.08 16.47
C SER A 333 -11.09 18.69 15.91
N LEU A 334 -10.89 17.42 15.53
CA LEU A 334 -9.67 17.02 14.83
C LEU A 334 -9.61 17.63 13.41
N ALA A 335 -10.75 17.72 12.71
CA ALA A 335 -10.84 18.32 11.38
C ALA A 335 -10.48 19.80 11.37
N ALA A 336 -10.82 20.54 12.43
CA ALA A 336 -10.50 21.95 12.56
C ALA A 336 -8.97 22.22 12.51
N PHE A 337 -8.11 21.25 12.83
CA PHE A 337 -6.66 21.41 12.62
C PHE A 337 -6.26 21.58 11.15
N PHE A 338 -7.04 21.01 10.22
CA PHE A 338 -6.74 21.00 8.79
C PHE A 338 -7.60 21.98 7.98
N SER A 339 -8.60 22.60 8.62
CA SER A 339 -9.54 23.53 8.01
C SER A 339 -8.96 24.95 7.87
N THR A 340 -9.41 25.67 6.84
CA THR A 340 -9.22 27.12 6.70
C THR A 340 -10.05 27.91 7.69
N GLU A 341 -11.18 27.38 8.13
CA GLU A 341 -12.05 27.97 9.15
C GLU A 341 -11.53 27.67 10.56
N GLU A 342 -11.68 28.62 11.47
CA GLU A 342 -11.22 28.48 12.87
C GLU A 342 -12.11 27.58 13.72
N GLU A 343 -13.42 27.59 13.42
CA GLU A 343 -14.42 26.74 14.02
C GLU A 343 -15.21 26.04 12.91
N LEU A 344 -15.53 24.78 13.13
CA LEU A 344 -16.36 24.02 12.20
C LEU A 344 -17.77 23.87 12.76
N GLN A 345 -18.75 24.26 11.96
CA GLN A 345 -20.17 23.99 12.19
C GLN A 345 -20.41 22.46 12.12
N LEU A 346 -20.98 21.87 13.18
CA LEU A 346 -21.30 20.44 13.20
C LEU A 346 -22.54 20.17 12.34
N TYR A 347 -22.50 19.09 11.57
CA TYR A 347 -23.63 18.56 10.82
C TYR A 347 -23.91 17.11 11.22
N ARG A 348 -25.19 16.74 11.28
CA ARG A 348 -25.61 15.33 11.34
C ARG A 348 -26.03 14.91 9.95
N CYS A 349 -25.15 14.19 9.26
CA CYS A 349 -25.25 14.00 7.81
C CYS A 349 -25.30 15.37 7.12
N ASP A 350 -26.43 15.76 6.54
CA ASP A 350 -26.61 17.07 5.89
C ASP A 350 -27.44 18.06 6.72
N THR A 351 -27.83 17.67 7.93
CA THR A 351 -28.60 18.53 8.83
C THR A 351 -27.67 19.36 9.71
N VAL A 352 -27.77 20.68 9.61
CA VAL A 352 -27.04 21.61 10.47
C VAL A 352 -27.42 21.43 11.93
N THR A 353 -26.44 21.49 12.81
CA THR A 353 -26.67 21.57 14.26
C THR A 353 -26.45 23.01 14.73
N GLN A 354 -26.80 23.37 15.97
CA GLN A 354 -26.45 24.68 16.53
C GLN A 354 -25.14 24.63 17.33
N GLN A 355 -24.21 23.75 16.93
CA GLN A 355 -22.97 23.48 17.66
C GLN A 355 -21.75 23.65 16.77
N PHE A 356 -20.67 24.16 17.36
CA PHE A 356 -19.39 24.37 16.70
C PHE A 356 -18.27 23.58 17.40
N ALA A 357 -17.22 23.26 16.65
CA ALA A 357 -16.00 22.64 17.15
C ALA A 357 -14.77 23.48 16.80
N LYS A 358 -13.98 23.80 17.84
CA LYS A 358 -12.62 24.30 17.71
C LYS A 358 -11.63 23.15 17.56
N ALA A 359 -10.44 23.47 17.05
CA ALA A 359 -9.31 22.56 17.01
C ALA A 359 -8.99 22.01 18.41
N ALA A 360 -9.15 20.69 18.56
CA ALA A 360 -8.82 19.95 19.76
C ALA A 360 -8.49 18.50 19.38
N PHE A 361 -7.52 17.91 20.08
CA PHE A 361 -7.09 16.56 19.83
C PHE A 361 -8.04 15.55 20.45
N LEU A 362 -8.01 14.31 19.95
CA LEU A 362 -8.87 13.22 20.42
C LEU A 362 -8.65 12.87 21.90
N TYR A 363 -7.45 13.15 22.41
CA TYR A 363 -7.07 12.98 23.81
C TYR A 363 -6.86 14.36 24.44
N PRO A 364 -7.79 14.86 25.27
CA PRO A 364 -7.71 16.20 25.84
C PRO A 364 -6.41 16.50 26.59
N GLU A 365 -5.77 15.48 27.17
CA GLU A 365 -4.49 15.56 27.87
C GLU A 365 -3.32 15.96 26.95
N LEU A 366 -3.49 15.79 25.64
CA LEU A 366 -2.54 16.15 24.60
C LEU A 366 -2.92 17.42 23.85
N ASN A 367 -4.00 18.11 24.25
CA ASN A 367 -4.42 19.32 23.54
C ASN A 367 -3.27 20.33 23.47
N PRO A 368 -2.89 20.77 22.26
CA PRO A 368 -1.81 21.72 22.10
C PRO A 368 -2.25 23.13 22.49
N THR A 369 -1.31 23.95 22.95
CA THR A 369 -1.48 25.40 22.98
C THR A 369 -1.18 25.94 21.58
N LEU A 370 -2.14 26.65 20.99
CA LEU A 370 -2.00 27.22 19.64
C LEU A 370 -1.44 28.65 19.72
N PRO A 371 -0.33 28.97 19.04
CA PRO A 371 0.22 30.34 18.98
C PRO A 371 -0.75 31.34 18.33
N THR A 372 -1.35 30.95 17.20
CA THR A 372 -2.45 31.67 16.55
C THR A 372 -3.52 30.69 16.06
N LEU A 373 -4.64 31.21 15.57
CA LEU A 373 -5.69 30.43 14.90
C LEU A 373 -5.43 30.28 13.39
N SER A 374 -4.21 30.54 12.92
CA SER A 374 -3.85 30.27 11.53
C SER A 374 -3.84 28.76 11.23
N VAL A 375 -4.14 28.40 9.99
CA VAL A 375 -4.08 26.99 9.54
C VAL A 375 -2.67 26.42 9.69
N ALA A 376 -1.64 27.24 9.45
CA ALA A 376 -0.26 26.83 9.56
C ALA A 376 0.08 26.40 11.00
N ASP A 377 -0.27 27.22 11.99
CA ASP A 377 -0.05 26.91 13.40
C ASP A 377 -0.87 25.70 13.87
N ARG A 378 -2.12 25.59 13.40
CA ARG A 378 -2.96 24.42 13.67
C ARG A 378 -2.36 23.13 13.10
N ARG A 379 -1.87 23.13 11.86
CA ARG A 379 -1.21 21.97 11.25
C ARG A 379 0.08 21.61 11.95
N ALA A 380 0.90 22.61 12.29
CA ALA A 380 2.11 22.41 13.09
C ALA A 380 1.79 21.79 14.46
N ALA A 381 0.75 22.27 15.13
CA ALA A 381 0.29 21.72 16.40
C ALA A 381 -0.23 20.29 16.25
N ALA A 382 -0.98 19.98 15.19
CA ALA A 382 -1.41 18.60 14.90
C ALA A 382 -0.20 17.68 14.70
N ALA A 383 0.74 18.05 13.83
CA ALA A 383 1.98 17.31 13.58
C ALA A 383 2.76 17.02 14.88
N ALA A 384 2.91 18.03 15.74
CA ALA A 384 3.56 17.89 17.05
C ALA A 384 2.76 16.96 17.98
N THR A 385 1.43 17.06 18.01
CA THR A 385 0.58 16.26 18.91
C THR A 385 0.51 14.78 18.51
N PHE A 386 0.47 14.48 17.20
CA PHE A 386 0.54 13.09 16.70
C PHE A 386 1.87 12.41 17.06
N THR A 387 2.95 13.19 17.17
CA THR A 387 4.30 12.69 17.47
C THR A 387 4.77 13.00 18.90
N ASP A 388 3.87 13.48 19.76
CA ASP A 388 4.17 13.79 21.16
C ASP A 388 4.61 12.51 21.89
N PRO A 389 5.73 12.50 22.64
CA PRO A 389 6.18 11.33 23.39
C PRO A 389 5.16 10.78 24.41
N ARG A 390 4.23 11.63 24.88
CA ARG A 390 3.12 11.22 25.75
C ARG A 390 2.06 10.41 25.00
N ASN A 391 2.03 10.52 23.66
CA ASN A 391 1.12 9.80 22.78
C ASN A 391 1.68 8.41 22.41
N GLY A 392 1.45 7.43 23.27
CA GLY A 392 1.79 6.03 23.00
C GLY A 392 0.89 5.35 21.96
N ARG A 393 -0.16 6.01 21.46
CA ARG A 393 -1.05 5.44 20.44
C ARG A 393 -0.36 5.31 19.08
N MET A 394 0.40 6.33 18.70
CA MET A 394 1.13 6.37 17.42
C MET A 394 2.12 5.20 17.27
N PRO A 395 3.09 4.99 18.19
CA PRO A 395 4.07 3.90 18.04
C PRO A 395 3.41 2.51 18.10
N ARG A 396 2.35 2.31 18.92
CA ARG A 396 1.60 1.05 18.93
C ARG A 396 0.94 0.76 17.58
N THR A 397 0.38 1.78 16.94
CA THR A 397 -0.31 1.64 15.65
C THR A 397 0.65 1.19 14.57
N VAL A 398 1.77 1.90 14.39
CA VAL A 398 2.75 1.55 13.35
C VAL A 398 3.39 0.19 13.62
N VAL A 399 3.76 -0.11 14.87
CA VAL A 399 4.27 -1.44 15.25
C VAL A 399 3.27 -2.54 14.92
N ASN A 400 1.99 -2.36 15.26
CA ASN A 400 0.96 -3.36 15.00
C ASN A 400 0.74 -3.58 13.49
N ARG A 401 0.83 -2.53 12.67
CA ARG A 401 0.73 -2.60 11.20
C ARG A 401 1.93 -3.30 10.57
N ILE A 402 3.15 -2.99 10.99
CA ILE A 402 4.38 -3.68 10.53
C ILE A 402 4.35 -5.15 10.95
N TRP A 403 3.93 -5.42 12.20
CA TRP A 403 3.71 -6.78 12.68
C TRP A 403 2.68 -7.51 11.80
N GLN A 404 1.51 -6.92 11.53
CA GLN A 404 0.49 -7.53 10.68
C GLN A 404 1.03 -7.83 9.27
N ARG A 405 1.82 -6.91 8.68
CA ARG A 405 2.39 -7.12 7.35
C ARG A 405 3.30 -8.34 7.30
N LEU A 406 4.15 -8.54 8.33
CA LEU A 406 5.12 -9.63 8.41
C LEU A 406 4.52 -10.95 8.93
N MET A 407 3.56 -10.86 9.85
CA MET A 407 2.99 -11.99 10.57
C MET A 407 1.61 -12.39 10.07
N GLY A 408 0.99 -11.61 9.17
CA GLY A 408 -0.31 -11.87 8.58
C GLY A 408 -1.52 -11.69 9.50
N ARG A 409 -1.32 -11.25 10.74
CA ARG A 409 -2.36 -10.81 11.68
C ARG A 409 -1.75 -9.81 12.65
N GLY A 410 -2.46 -8.73 12.97
CA GLY A 410 -2.00 -7.79 13.99
C GLY A 410 -1.92 -8.44 15.37
N ILE A 411 -1.14 -7.85 16.27
CA ILE A 411 -1.25 -8.12 17.71
C ILE A 411 -2.66 -7.74 18.17
N VAL A 412 -3.11 -6.55 17.74
CA VAL A 412 -4.52 -6.13 17.74
C VAL A 412 -5.09 -6.33 16.33
N GLU A 413 -6.23 -7.00 16.23
CA GLU A 413 -6.97 -7.22 14.98
C GLU A 413 -8.39 -6.69 15.21
N ASN A 414 -8.97 -5.78 14.44
CA ASN A 414 -8.57 -5.01 13.24
C ASN A 414 -7.51 -3.92 13.53
N VAL A 415 -6.57 -3.69 12.60
CA VAL A 415 -5.48 -2.69 12.76
C VAL A 415 -5.93 -1.22 12.66
N ASP A 416 -7.12 -0.95 12.13
CA ASP A 416 -7.73 0.38 12.09
C ASP A 416 -8.54 0.72 13.35
N GLU A 417 -8.65 -0.25 14.28
CA GLU A 417 -9.40 -0.14 15.54
C GLU A 417 -8.51 -0.60 16.70
N MET A 418 -7.52 0.22 17.05
CA MET A 418 -6.51 -0.08 18.07
C MET A 418 -7.06 -0.09 19.52
N ASP A 419 -8.39 -0.07 19.72
CA ASP A 419 -9.07 -0.39 20.98
C ASP A 419 -9.63 -1.84 20.97
N GLY A 420 -9.16 -2.69 20.06
CA GLY A 420 -9.40 -4.14 20.07
C GLY A 420 -8.43 -4.88 21.01
N GLU A 421 -8.88 -5.94 21.69
CA GLU A 421 -8.04 -6.68 22.65
C GLU A 421 -6.80 -7.30 21.96
N PRO A 422 -5.57 -6.94 22.36
CA PRO A 422 -4.36 -7.54 21.83
C PRO A 422 -4.21 -8.96 22.34
N PHE A 423 -3.69 -9.88 21.52
CA PHE A 423 -3.37 -11.21 22.04
C PHE A 423 -2.26 -11.12 23.11
N ASN A 424 -1.33 -10.17 22.99
CA ASN A 424 -0.27 -9.92 23.98
C ASN A 424 -0.01 -8.41 24.13
N PRO A 425 -0.66 -7.72 25.10
CA PRO A 425 -0.48 -6.28 25.30
C PRO A 425 0.94 -5.89 25.70
N GLN A 426 1.63 -6.74 26.50
CA GLN A 426 2.99 -6.43 26.95
C GLN A 426 4.00 -6.49 25.79
N LEU A 427 3.82 -7.42 24.85
CA LEU A 427 4.63 -7.47 23.64
C LEU A 427 4.42 -6.21 22.77
N LEU A 428 3.17 -5.77 22.59
CA LEU A 428 2.85 -4.56 21.84
C LEU A 428 3.51 -3.32 22.44
N ASP A 429 3.37 -3.13 23.76
CA ASP A 429 3.97 -1.99 24.48
C ASP A 429 5.50 -2.04 24.47
N TRP A 430 6.09 -3.23 24.59
CA TRP A 430 7.54 -3.40 24.50
C TRP A 430 8.07 -3.05 23.12
N LEU A 431 7.47 -3.58 22.05
CA LEU A 431 7.87 -3.28 20.67
C LEU A 431 7.71 -1.79 20.35
N ALA A 432 6.60 -1.18 20.77
CA ALA A 432 6.39 0.25 20.60
C ALA A 432 7.44 1.07 21.36
N SER A 433 7.81 0.65 22.58
CA SER A 433 8.84 1.33 23.38
C SER A 433 10.24 1.19 22.79
N ASP A 434 10.54 0.02 22.25
CA ASP A 434 11.80 -0.26 21.55
C ASP A 434 11.92 0.57 20.26
N PHE A 435 10.83 0.66 19.49
CA PHE A 435 10.75 1.50 18.29
C PHE A 435 10.95 2.99 18.58
N VAL A 436 10.37 3.51 19.66
CA VAL A 436 10.63 4.89 20.10
C VAL A 436 12.09 5.05 20.53
N ALA A 437 12.63 4.10 21.29
CA ALA A 437 14.01 4.14 21.77
C ALA A 437 15.05 4.04 20.64
N SER A 438 14.71 3.40 19.52
CA SER A 438 15.55 3.36 18.32
C SER A 438 15.46 4.63 17.45
N GLY A 439 14.73 5.65 17.91
CA GLY A 439 14.52 6.88 17.14
C GLY A 439 13.54 6.70 15.99
N TYR A 440 12.49 5.88 16.17
CA TYR A 440 11.45 5.62 15.17
C TYR A 440 11.98 4.96 13.88
N ASP A 441 13.02 4.14 14.02
CA ASP A 441 13.66 3.39 12.93
C ASP A 441 12.82 2.16 12.50
N LEU A 442 12.25 2.22 11.29
CA LEU A 442 11.44 1.14 10.72
C LEU A 442 12.26 -0.12 10.42
N LYS A 443 13.52 0.02 9.98
CA LYS A 443 14.39 -1.13 9.70
C LYS A 443 14.79 -1.85 10.98
N HIS A 444 15.05 -1.11 12.05
CA HIS A 444 15.28 -1.69 13.38
C HIS A 444 14.08 -2.53 13.83
N LEU A 445 12.86 -1.99 13.74
CA LEU A 445 11.63 -2.72 14.07
C LEU A 445 11.47 -4.01 13.24
N ILE A 446 11.66 -3.92 11.92
CA ILE A 446 11.59 -5.10 11.03
C ILE A 446 12.67 -6.12 11.41
N GLY A 447 13.90 -5.66 11.66
CA GLY A 447 15.01 -6.52 12.08
C GLY A 447 14.73 -7.27 13.38
N GLN A 448 14.20 -6.60 14.40
CA GLN A 448 13.78 -7.22 15.66
C GLN A 448 12.74 -8.32 15.42
N ILE A 449 11.72 -8.05 14.60
CA ILE A 449 10.67 -9.02 14.30
C ILE A 449 11.25 -10.22 13.52
N VAL A 450 11.91 -10.00 12.39
CA VAL A 450 12.35 -11.06 11.47
C VAL A 450 13.44 -11.96 12.08
N THR A 451 14.30 -11.42 12.95
CA THR A 451 15.32 -12.22 13.65
C THR A 451 14.78 -13.03 14.82
N SER A 452 13.57 -12.76 15.30
CA SER A 452 12.96 -13.48 16.43
C SER A 452 12.63 -14.93 16.07
N ARG A 453 12.71 -15.85 17.04
CA ARG A 453 12.16 -17.22 16.89
C ARG A 453 10.66 -17.20 16.64
N THR A 454 9.97 -16.19 17.18
CA THR A 454 8.53 -15.96 17.00
C THR A 454 8.16 -15.79 15.53
N TYR A 455 8.92 -14.98 14.79
CA TYR A 455 8.75 -14.86 13.35
C TYR A 455 9.10 -16.16 12.63
N GLN A 456 10.07 -16.93 13.12
CA GLN A 456 10.54 -18.18 12.52
C GLN A 456 9.67 -19.41 12.83
N LEU A 457 8.55 -19.24 13.52
CA LEU A 457 7.58 -20.31 13.72
C LEU A 457 6.94 -20.74 12.38
N PRO A 458 6.44 -21.99 12.27
CA PRO A 458 5.65 -22.43 11.12
C PRO A 458 4.41 -21.54 10.94
N ALA A 459 4.10 -21.14 9.71
CA ALA A 459 2.87 -20.41 9.48
C ALA A 459 1.63 -21.29 9.69
N VAL A 460 0.57 -20.66 10.19
CA VAL A 460 -0.70 -21.28 10.52
C VAL A 460 -1.74 -20.85 9.48
N PRO A 461 -2.38 -21.80 8.77
CA PRO A 461 -3.48 -21.48 7.88
C PRO A 461 -4.64 -20.88 8.66
N GLN A 462 -5.17 -19.73 8.22
CA GLN A 462 -6.45 -19.22 8.73
C GLN A 462 -7.60 -19.82 7.91
N LYS A 463 -8.61 -20.37 8.58
CA LYS A 463 -9.86 -20.87 7.96
C LYS A 463 -11.04 -20.15 8.59
N GLY A 464 -11.92 -19.59 7.75
CA GLY A 464 -13.21 -19.01 8.19
C GLY A 464 -13.08 -17.68 8.96
N GLU A 465 -14.12 -17.34 9.73
CA GLU A 465 -14.19 -16.12 10.53
C GLU A 465 -13.13 -16.07 11.65
N LEU A 466 -12.74 -14.85 12.05
CA LEU A 466 -11.79 -14.63 13.13
C LEU A 466 -12.31 -15.27 14.43
N PRO A 467 -11.55 -16.17 15.08
CA PRO A 467 -12.01 -16.84 16.29
C PRO A 467 -12.14 -15.85 17.45
N LYS A 468 -13.27 -15.88 18.16
CA LYS A 468 -13.54 -15.05 19.35
C LYS A 468 -12.48 -15.16 20.45
N ASN A 469 -11.77 -16.30 20.51
CA ASN A 469 -10.68 -16.57 21.45
C ASN A 469 -9.38 -16.87 20.70
N TYR A 470 -8.86 -15.86 19.99
CA TYR A 470 -7.63 -16.03 19.22
C TYR A 470 -6.43 -16.41 20.11
N VAL A 471 -5.75 -17.48 19.72
CA VAL A 471 -4.47 -17.88 20.31
C VAL A 471 -3.41 -17.81 19.23
N PHE A 472 -2.43 -16.93 19.42
CA PHE A 472 -1.28 -16.87 18.53
C PHE A 472 -0.52 -18.19 18.57
N LYS A 473 -0.19 -18.75 17.41
CA LYS A 473 0.57 -20.02 17.26
C LYS A 473 1.74 -19.92 16.27
N GLY A 474 1.92 -18.75 15.67
CA GLY A 474 2.85 -18.50 14.58
C GLY A 474 2.28 -17.45 13.62
N PRO A 475 3.09 -17.02 12.63
CA PRO A 475 2.61 -16.20 11.51
C PRO A 475 1.39 -16.84 10.83
N SER A 476 0.52 -16.06 10.22
CA SER A 476 -0.49 -16.57 9.29
C SER A 476 0.17 -16.91 7.96
N VAL A 477 -0.36 -17.92 7.27
CA VAL A 477 -0.03 -18.16 5.86
C VAL A 477 -0.48 -16.93 5.06
N ARG A 478 0.47 -16.25 4.40
CA ARG A 478 0.20 -15.05 3.58
C ARG A 478 0.39 -15.37 2.12
N ARG A 479 -0.36 -14.76 1.23
CA ARG A 479 -0.09 -14.84 -0.21
C ARG A 479 1.07 -13.94 -0.59
N VAL A 480 1.81 -14.33 -1.63
CA VAL A 480 2.70 -13.39 -2.31
C VAL A 480 1.87 -12.28 -2.94
N THR A 481 2.36 -11.04 -2.92
CA THR A 481 1.65 -9.92 -3.57
C THR A 481 1.77 -10.02 -5.09
N ALA A 482 0.95 -9.26 -5.81
CA ALA A 482 1.04 -9.16 -7.27
C ALA A 482 2.45 -8.74 -7.74
N GLU A 483 3.06 -7.78 -7.04
CA GLU A 483 4.41 -7.31 -7.32
C GLU A 483 5.44 -8.41 -7.09
N GLN A 484 5.36 -9.12 -5.95
CA GLN A 484 6.24 -10.25 -5.65
C GLN A 484 6.09 -11.39 -6.66
N PHE A 485 4.87 -11.67 -7.13
CA PHE A 485 4.62 -12.70 -8.14
C PHE A 485 5.26 -12.33 -9.48
N ALA A 486 5.00 -11.13 -10.01
CA ALA A 486 5.57 -10.67 -11.27
C ALA A 486 7.10 -10.59 -11.22
N ASP A 487 7.64 -9.99 -10.15
CA ASP A 487 9.08 -9.91 -9.94
C ASP A 487 9.74 -11.29 -9.77
N ALA A 488 9.03 -12.27 -9.19
CA ALA A 488 9.51 -13.64 -9.08
C ALA A 488 9.59 -14.32 -10.45
N VAL A 489 8.57 -14.18 -11.30
CA VAL A 489 8.60 -14.70 -12.68
C VAL A 489 9.78 -14.09 -13.44
N ALA A 490 9.93 -12.77 -13.39
CA ALA A 490 11.04 -12.06 -14.03
C ALA A 490 12.41 -12.45 -13.46
N SER A 491 12.51 -12.66 -12.14
CA SER A 491 13.75 -13.10 -11.49
C SER A 491 14.16 -14.51 -11.92
N ILE A 492 13.21 -15.44 -11.98
CA ILE A 492 13.46 -16.83 -12.37
C ILE A 492 13.89 -16.87 -13.83
N THR A 493 13.16 -16.20 -14.73
CA THR A 493 13.39 -16.31 -16.17
C THR A 493 14.49 -15.39 -16.69
N GLY A 494 14.83 -14.36 -15.91
CA GLY A 494 15.62 -13.23 -16.37
C GLY A 494 14.89 -12.32 -17.36
N ASP A 495 13.63 -12.61 -17.70
CA ASP A 495 12.81 -11.80 -18.61
C ASP A 495 12.05 -10.71 -17.85
N TRP A 496 12.84 -9.80 -17.32
CA TRP A 496 12.38 -8.54 -16.78
C TRP A 496 11.81 -7.64 -17.87
N HIS A 497 10.84 -6.80 -17.52
CA HIS A 497 10.37 -5.74 -18.40
C HIS A 497 11.54 -4.81 -18.79
N VAL A 498 11.70 -4.56 -20.10
CA VAL A 498 12.78 -3.75 -20.69
C VAL A 498 12.17 -2.65 -21.52
N THR A 499 12.88 -1.52 -21.61
CA THR A 499 12.68 -0.53 -22.66
C THR A 499 13.84 -0.52 -23.67
N PRO A 500 13.57 -0.35 -24.97
CA PRO A 500 14.55 0.10 -25.95
C PRO A 500 14.95 1.56 -25.64
N GLY A 501 16.25 1.84 -25.61
CA GLY A 501 16.80 3.10 -25.13
C GLY A 501 16.35 4.36 -25.89
N SER A 502 15.92 5.36 -25.14
CA SER A 502 16.42 6.73 -25.22
C SER A 502 16.01 7.52 -23.96
N LEU A 503 16.95 8.37 -23.50
CA LEU A 503 16.92 9.32 -22.38
C LEU A 503 17.17 8.75 -20.97
N GLU A 504 18.41 8.97 -20.52
CA GLU A 504 18.86 8.87 -19.14
C GLU A 504 18.04 9.80 -18.21
N PHE A 505 17.48 9.24 -17.14
CA PHE A 505 17.17 10.03 -15.95
C PHE A 505 18.46 10.15 -15.13
N ALA A 506 19.16 11.27 -15.24
CA ALA A 506 20.20 11.61 -14.30
C ALA A 506 19.55 11.99 -12.95
N PRO A 507 20.01 11.48 -11.79
CA PRO A 507 19.61 12.05 -10.51
C PRO A 507 20.04 13.52 -10.45
N PRO A 508 19.31 14.39 -9.72
CA PRO A 508 19.71 15.78 -9.56
C PRO A 508 21.11 15.83 -8.97
N ARG A 509 22.07 16.40 -9.70
CA ARG A 509 23.39 16.69 -9.17
C ARG A 509 23.23 17.58 -7.94
N ALA A 510 23.86 17.21 -6.83
CA ALA A 510 24.03 18.11 -5.71
C ALA A 510 24.65 19.42 -6.22
N SER A 511 23.93 20.53 -6.08
CA SER A 511 24.43 21.84 -6.46
C SER A 511 25.50 22.28 -5.46
N THR A 512 26.73 21.85 -5.65
CA THR A 512 27.90 22.47 -5.02
C THR A 512 28.41 23.57 -5.95
N GLY A 513 27.82 24.76 -5.84
CA GLY A 513 28.28 25.96 -6.54
C GLY A 513 27.51 27.20 -6.04
N PRO A 514 28.19 28.29 -5.67
CA PRO A 514 27.54 29.45 -5.09
C PRO A 514 26.69 30.20 -6.13
N LEU A 515 25.46 30.53 -5.73
CA LEU A 515 24.53 31.40 -6.46
C LEU A 515 25.11 32.82 -6.57
N LEU A 516 25.50 33.22 -7.79
CA LEU A 516 25.64 34.63 -8.13
C LEU A 516 24.28 35.17 -8.56
N VAL A 517 23.64 35.88 -7.63
CA VAL A 517 22.46 36.71 -7.89
C VAL A 517 22.94 37.97 -8.60
N SER A 518 22.56 38.16 -9.86
CA SER A 518 22.54 39.48 -10.48
C SER A 518 21.12 39.80 -10.92
N GLY A 519 20.43 40.57 -10.08
CA GLY A 519 19.18 41.22 -10.48
C GLY A 519 19.44 42.30 -11.53
N ARG A 520 18.46 42.51 -12.40
CA ARG A 520 17.95 43.83 -12.80
C ARG A 520 16.59 43.69 -13.51
N PRO A 521 15.75 44.74 -13.48
CA PRO A 521 14.31 44.65 -13.67
C PRO A 521 13.85 44.97 -15.11
N PHE A 522 12.57 44.70 -15.33
CA PHE A 522 11.77 44.95 -16.53
C PHE A 522 11.73 46.43 -16.99
N ASP A 523 11.94 46.65 -18.28
CA ASP A 523 11.49 47.76 -19.15
C ASP A 523 11.80 47.27 -20.59
N GLY A 524 10.93 47.10 -21.57
CA GLY A 524 9.84 47.94 -22.07
C GLY A 524 10.28 48.55 -23.41
N SER A 525 9.75 47.96 -24.49
CA SER A 525 9.53 48.59 -25.80
C SER A 525 10.67 48.78 -26.84
N VAL A 526 10.27 48.56 -28.10
CA VAL A 526 10.73 49.15 -29.39
C VAL A 526 11.96 48.57 -30.12
N ASN A 527 11.65 47.80 -31.17
CA ASN A 527 12.13 47.83 -32.56
C ASN A 527 13.58 48.20 -32.97
N LYS A 528 14.03 47.39 -33.94
CA LYS A 528 14.76 47.70 -35.19
C LYS A 528 16.30 47.75 -35.18
N ALA A 529 16.80 46.89 -36.08
CA ALA A 529 17.78 47.15 -37.14
C ALA A 529 19.28 46.94 -36.87
N ASN A 530 19.80 46.04 -37.72
CA ASN A 530 21.05 46.09 -38.48
C ASN A 530 22.41 46.15 -37.77
N GLY A 531 23.19 45.09 -38.02
CA GLY A 531 24.41 45.26 -38.82
C GLY A 531 25.74 45.14 -38.08
N GLY A 532 26.64 44.32 -38.66
CA GLY A 532 28.03 44.74 -38.78
C GLY A 532 29.09 43.97 -38.01
N GLN A 533 29.72 43.05 -38.76
CA GLN A 533 31.17 42.89 -38.92
C GLN A 533 32.02 42.10 -37.91
N ALA A 534 32.83 41.25 -38.56
CA ALA A 534 33.87 40.36 -38.09
C ALA A 534 35.13 41.07 -37.60
N VAL A 535 35.87 40.41 -36.71
CA VAL A 535 37.31 40.63 -36.51
C VAL A 535 38.01 39.27 -36.39
N VAL A 536 39.18 39.25 -37.01
CA VAL A 536 40.03 38.12 -37.43
C VAL A 536 41.02 37.71 -36.32
N ASP A 537 41.26 36.40 -36.18
CA ASP A 537 42.29 35.80 -35.30
C ASP A 537 43.74 35.96 -35.84
N PRO A 538 44.75 36.08 -34.96
CA PRO A 538 46.16 35.84 -35.32
C PRO A 538 46.65 34.40 -34.98
N PRO A 539 47.77 33.95 -35.60
CA PRO A 539 48.09 32.54 -35.85
C PRO A 539 48.87 31.81 -34.72
N PRO A 540 48.98 30.46 -34.79
CA PRO A 540 49.47 29.63 -33.68
C PRO A 540 50.97 29.32 -33.71
N VAL A 541 51.54 29.08 -32.52
CA VAL A 541 52.92 28.61 -32.29
C VAL A 541 52.93 27.07 -32.13
N PRO A 542 53.94 26.33 -32.63
CA PRO A 542 53.91 24.87 -32.72
C PRO A 542 54.52 24.16 -31.49
N ARG A 543 54.05 22.93 -31.20
CA ARG A 543 54.72 21.95 -30.33
C ARG A 543 54.86 20.58 -31.02
N PRO A 544 55.89 19.77 -30.67
CA PRO A 544 56.34 18.65 -31.48
C PRO A 544 55.82 17.28 -30.99
N GLY A 545 55.51 16.41 -31.97
CA GLY A 545 55.85 14.97 -32.01
C GLY A 545 55.20 13.99 -31.01
N VAL A 546 54.19 13.24 -31.45
CA VAL A 546 53.87 11.89 -30.93
C VAL A 546 53.42 10.98 -32.08
N ALA A 547 53.92 9.73 -32.06
CA ALA A 547 53.76 8.68 -33.06
C ALA A 547 52.30 8.32 -33.42
N ARG A 548 52.08 7.86 -34.66
CA ARG A 548 50.78 7.34 -35.14
C ARG A 548 50.43 6.00 -34.48
N PRO A 549 49.22 5.81 -33.92
CA PRO A 549 48.75 4.49 -33.52
C PRO A 549 48.26 3.68 -34.72
N VAL A 550 48.57 2.38 -34.71
CA VAL A 550 47.98 1.34 -35.57
C VAL A 550 46.47 1.27 -35.28
N PRO A 551 45.58 1.11 -36.29
CA PRO A 551 44.15 1.01 -36.04
C PRO A 551 43.84 -0.30 -35.30
N PRO A 552 42.99 -0.29 -34.26
CA PRO A 552 42.61 -1.50 -33.56
C PRO A 552 41.77 -2.41 -34.46
N PRO A 553 41.82 -3.75 -34.26
CA PRO A 553 40.92 -4.67 -34.93
C PRO A 553 39.47 -4.27 -34.64
N GLN A 554 38.61 -4.30 -35.66
CA GLN A 554 37.21 -3.95 -35.49
C GLN A 554 36.57 -4.84 -34.41
N PRO A 555 35.81 -4.26 -33.46
CA PRO A 555 35.14 -5.04 -32.44
C PRO A 555 34.06 -5.92 -33.12
N PRO A 556 33.82 -7.15 -32.61
CA PRO A 556 32.62 -7.89 -32.99
C PRO A 556 31.40 -7.03 -32.65
N PHE A 557 30.41 -7.03 -33.54
CA PHE A 557 29.11 -6.34 -33.44
C PHE A 557 28.79 -5.87 -32.00
N THR A 558 28.86 -4.56 -31.79
CA THR A 558 28.54 -3.95 -30.50
C THR A 558 27.14 -4.36 -30.09
N ALA A 559 27.05 -5.08 -28.97
CA ALA A 559 25.80 -5.34 -28.28
C ALA A 559 25.05 -4.02 -28.06
N ILE A 560 23.76 -4.03 -28.35
CA ILE A 560 22.81 -2.96 -28.02
C ILE A 560 23.04 -2.56 -26.56
N PRO A 561 23.09 -1.26 -26.20
CA PRO A 561 23.26 -0.84 -24.80
C PRO A 561 22.24 -1.56 -23.91
N ALA A 562 22.70 -2.11 -22.79
CA ALA A 562 21.85 -2.82 -21.85
C ALA A 562 20.65 -1.93 -21.47
N GLY A 563 19.44 -2.37 -21.83
CA GLY A 563 18.22 -1.64 -21.49
C GLY A 563 18.06 -1.45 -19.98
N ASN A 564 17.30 -0.42 -19.61
CA ASN A 564 16.97 -0.08 -18.24
C ASN A 564 15.75 -0.92 -17.80
N TYR A 565 15.98 -1.90 -16.92
CA TYR A 565 14.96 -2.85 -16.47
C TYR A 565 14.23 -2.35 -15.22
N THR A 566 13.00 -2.83 -14.96
CA THR A 566 12.18 -2.35 -13.84
C THR A 566 11.50 -3.45 -13.03
N ARG A 567 11.25 -3.16 -11.74
CA ARG A 567 10.39 -3.92 -10.84
C ARG A 567 8.92 -3.59 -11.12
N GLU A 568 8.03 -4.54 -10.81
CA GLU A 568 6.58 -4.41 -11.05
C GLU A 568 5.95 -3.20 -10.36
N TRP A 569 6.45 -2.78 -9.19
CA TRP A 569 5.86 -1.64 -8.45
C TRP A 569 5.88 -0.32 -9.24
N ARG A 570 6.82 -0.15 -10.18
CA ARG A 570 6.92 1.04 -11.05
C ARG A 570 6.04 0.96 -12.30
N LEU A 571 5.50 -0.21 -12.60
CA LEU A 571 4.63 -0.41 -13.75
C LEU A 571 3.19 -0.10 -13.37
N ALA A 572 2.43 0.44 -14.32
CA ALA A 572 0.98 0.57 -14.15
C ALA A 572 0.36 -0.83 -13.94
N ALA A 573 -0.65 -0.92 -13.07
CA ALA A 573 -1.30 -2.20 -12.77
C ALA A 573 -1.98 -2.78 -14.04
N GLY A 574 -1.46 -3.89 -14.54
CA GLY A 574 -2.04 -4.65 -15.66
C GLY A 574 -3.21 -5.54 -15.23
N ASN A 575 -3.87 -6.19 -16.19
CA ASN A 575 -4.99 -7.10 -15.91
C ASN A 575 -4.56 -8.26 -14.99
N LEU A 576 -3.34 -8.79 -15.19
CA LEU A 576 -2.77 -9.83 -14.34
C LEU A 576 -2.57 -9.35 -12.91
N THR A 577 -1.87 -8.24 -12.69
CA THR A 577 -1.57 -7.78 -11.34
C THR A 577 -2.80 -7.27 -10.59
N ARG A 578 -3.81 -6.73 -11.28
CA ARG A 578 -5.13 -6.42 -10.70
C ARG A 578 -5.87 -7.68 -10.23
N ALA A 579 -5.89 -8.74 -11.03
CA ALA A 579 -6.51 -10.01 -10.64
C ALA A 579 -5.80 -10.67 -9.44
N LEU A 580 -4.51 -10.40 -9.26
CA LEU A 580 -3.72 -10.82 -8.10
C LEU A 580 -3.90 -9.92 -6.87
N GLY A 581 -4.90 -9.02 -6.88
CA GLY A 581 -5.25 -8.19 -5.73
C GLY A 581 -4.44 -6.91 -5.61
N ARG A 582 -3.72 -6.47 -6.66
CA ARG A 582 -3.24 -5.09 -6.73
C ARG A 582 -4.47 -4.18 -6.80
N PRO A 583 -4.63 -3.20 -5.88
CA PRO A 583 -5.86 -2.44 -5.76
C PRO A 583 -6.34 -1.84 -7.08
N ILE A 584 -7.65 -1.81 -7.27
CA ILE A 584 -8.30 -1.00 -8.30
C ILE A 584 -8.84 0.27 -7.66
N ARG A 585 -8.50 1.42 -8.27
CA ARG A 585 -9.04 2.80 -8.21
C ARG A 585 -10.06 3.18 -7.11
N ASP A 586 -11.10 2.38 -6.86
CA ASP A 586 -12.26 2.71 -6.01
C ASP A 586 -12.17 2.10 -4.60
N GLN A 587 -11.08 1.40 -4.29
CA GLN A 587 -10.93 0.63 -3.07
C GLN A 587 -9.70 1.08 -2.26
N VAL A 588 -9.93 1.86 -1.21
CA VAL A 588 -8.89 2.28 -0.27
C VAL A 588 -8.95 1.41 0.98
N TYR A 589 -8.02 0.46 1.10
CA TYR A 589 -7.90 -0.41 2.27
C TYR A 589 -6.58 -0.18 3.00
N ALA A 590 -6.59 -0.26 4.33
CA ALA A 590 -5.37 -0.30 5.12
C ALA A 590 -4.66 -1.69 5.06
N THR A 591 -5.35 -2.69 4.50
CA THR A 591 -4.90 -4.08 4.35
C THR A 591 -5.47 -4.68 3.06
N ARG A 592 -4.67 -5.40 2.26
CA ARG A 592 -5.16 -6.09 1.06
C ARG A 592 -5.87 -7.40 1.43
N ASP A 593 -7.00 -7.70 0.77
CA ASP A 593 -7.67 -9.00 0.92
C ASP A 593 -6.80 -10.12 0.31
N THR A 594 -6.67 -11.23 1.03
CA THR A 594 -5.88 -12.39 0.64
C THR A 594 -6.74 -13.63 0.38
N GLN A 595 -8.05 -13.48 0.08
CA GLN A 595 -8.99 -14.61 -0.04
C GLN A 595 -9.29 -15.10 -1.49
N ALA A 596 -9.19 -14.30 -2.56
CA ALA A 596 -9.54 -14.76 -3.93
C ALA A 596 -8.74 -16.00 -4.42
N ALA A 597 -9.38 -17.11 -4.78
CA ALA A 597 -8.66 -18.30 -5.25
C ALA A 597 -7.96 -18.01 -6.60
N MET A 598 -6.64 -17.94 -6.58
CA MET A 598 -5.75 -17.55 -7.69
C MET A 598 -6.05 -18.32 -9.00
N LEU A 599 -6.42 -19.60 -8.90
CA LEU A 599 -6.68 -20.49 -10.04
C LEU A 599 -7.85 -20.00 -10.93
N GLN A 600 -8.98 -19.65 -10.31
CA GLN A 600 -10.15 -19.14 -11.02
C GLN A 600 -9.93 -17.71 -11.57
N ALA A 601 -9.13 -16.88 -10.89
CA ALA A 601 -8.85 -15.52 -11.36
C ALA A 601 -7.80 -15.47 -12.49
N LEU A 602 -6.87 -16.42 -12.54
CA LEU A 602 -5.88 -16.53 -13.61
C LEU A 602 -6.41 -17.16 -14.87
N GLU A 603 -7.15 -18.28 -14.75
CA GLU A 603 -7.76 -18.94 -15.91
C GLU A 603 -8.85 -18.07 -16.55
N VAL A 604 -9.66 -17.34 -15.77
CA VAL A 604 -10.83 -16.62 -16.29
C VAL A 604 -10.48 -15.25 -16.88
N VAL A 605 -9.36 -14.61 -16.48
CA VAL A 605 -9.07 -13.21 -16.86
C VAL A 605 -7.71 -13.01 -17.57
N ASN A 606 -6.71 -13.87 -17.35
CA ASN A 606 -5.30 -13.51 -17.65
C ASN A 606 -4.46 -14.61 -18.31
N GLY A 607 -5.08 -15.67 -18.83
CA GLY A 607 -4.38 -16.78 -19.49
C GLY A 607 -3.35 -16.30 -20.52
N GLU A 608 -3.69 -15.33 -21.36
CA GLU A 608 -2.80 -14.83 -22.42
C GLU A 608 -1.54 -14.14 -21.88
N GLN A 609 -1.67 -13.20 -20.94
CA GLN A 609 -0.52 -12.42 -20.46
C GLN A 609 0.49 -13.27 -19.68
N LEU A 610 0.01 -14.12 -18.77
CA LEU A 610 0.91 -15.03 -18.04
C LEU A 610 1.49 -16.10 -18.97
N THR A 611 0.71 -16.67 -19.88
CA THR A 611 1.22 -17.63 -20.89
C THR A 611 2.33 -16.99 -21.71
N HIS A 612 2.16 -15.74 -22.14
CA HIS A 612 3.19 -15.02 -22.87
C HIS A 612 4.46 -14.80 -22.03
N TRP A 613 4.34 -14.42 -20.76
CA TRP A 613 5.50 -14.28 -19.86
C TRP A 613 6.26 -15.59 -19.68
N LEU A 614 5.56 -16.71 -19.53
CA LEU A 614 6.19 -18.03 -19.39
C LEU A 614 6.81 -18.51 -20.70
N TRP A 615 6.14 -18.31 -21.83
CA TRP A 615 6.64 -18.64 -23.17
C TRP A 615 7.93 -17.89 -23.49
N ARG A 616 7.99 -16.59 -23.17
CA ARG A 616 9.19 -15.77 -23.33
C ARG A 616 10.28 -16.22 -22.37
N GLY A 617 9.92 -16.36 -21.10
CA GLY A 617 10.84 -16.71 -20.04
C GLY A 617 11.52 -18.06 -20.27
N SER A 618 10.77 -19.08 -20.71
CA SER A 618 11.32 -20.39 -21.02
C SER A 618 12.33 -20.33 -22.16
N ARG A 619 12.01 -19.60 -23.23
CA ARG A 619 12.92 -19.38 -24.37
C ARG A 619 14.14 -18.59 -23.96
N LYS A 620 14.00 -17.60 -23.07
CA LYS A 620 15.14 -16.82 -22.57
C LYS A 620 16.10 -17.68 -21.76
N LEU A 621 15.56 -18.54 -20.90
CA LEU A 621 16.36 -19.44 -20.06
C LEU A 621 17.22 -20.41 -20.88
N ILE A 622 16.81 -20.75 -22.10
CA ILE A 622 17.56 -21.64 -22.99
C ILE A 622 18.33 -20.88 -24.10
N GLY A 623 18.34 -19.54 -24.06
CA GLY A 623 19.08 -18.71 -25.01
C GLY A 623 18.42 -18.56 -26.39
N GLU A 624 17.12 -18.75 -26.47
CA GLU A 624 16.36 -18.82 -27.74
C GLU A 624 15.18 -17.85 -27.79
N LEU A 625 15.11 -16.91 -26.84
CA LEU A 625 14.15 -15.82 -26.91
C LEU A 625 14.46 -14.99 -28.16
N PRO A 626 13.54 -14.91 -29.15
CA PRO A 626 13.75 -14.03 -30.28
C PRO A 626 13.91 -12.58 -29.80
N PRO A 627 14.71 -11.77 -30.52
CA PRO A 627 14.80 -10.35 -30.22
C PRO A 627 13.40 -9.72 -30.32
N ASP A 628 13.11 -8.74 -29.46
CA ASP A 628 11.84 -8.03 -29.57
C ASP A 628 11.74 -7.32 -30.92
N PRO A 629 10.55 -7.28 -31.53
CA PRO A 629 10.33 -6.50 -32.73
C PRO A 629 10.80 -5.06 -32.52
N GLN A 630 11.59 -4.53 -33.45
CA GLN A 630 11.97 -3.14 -33.40
C GLN A 630 10.82 -2.28 -33.91
N SER A 631 10.57 -1.18 -33.22
CA SER A 631 9.54 -0.24 -33.67
C SER A 631 10.05 0.53 -34.88
N LEU A 632 9.26 0.54 -35.95
CA LEU A 632 9.49 1.39 -37.13
C LEU A 632 9.35 2.88 -36.76
N LEU A 633 8.48 3.19 -35.78
CA LEU A 633 8.29 4.55 -35.26
C LEU A 633 8.22 4.50 -33.73
N SER A 634 9.00 5.31 -33.03
CA SER A 634 8.72 5.62 -31.61
C SER A 634 8.78 7.13 -31.41
N ARG A 635 7.64 7.73 -31.07
CA ARG A 635 7.49 9.18 -30.88
C ARG A 635 6.66 9.48 -29.65
N GLN A 636 7.17 10.34 -28.78
CA GLN A 636 6.36 10.93 -27.73
C GLN A 636 5.71 12.20 -28.27
N ALA A 637 4.41 12.36 -28.03
CA ALA A 637 3.69 13.59 -28.31
C ALA A 637 2.97 14.04 -27.03
N ALA A 638 2.72 15.35 -26.93
CA ALA A 638 2.01 15.97 -25.82
C ALA A 638 0.85 16.81 -26.35
N GLY A 639 -0.25 16.86 -25.58
CA GLY A 639 -1.32 17.82 -25.78
C GLY A 639 -0.87 19.21 -25.35
N GLY A 640 -1.04 20.22 -26.20
CA GLY A 640 -0.63 21.60 -25.92
C GLY A 640 -1.61 22.34 -25.00
N ARG A 641 -1.10 23.29 -24.20
CA ARG A 641 -1.92 24.32 -23.53
C ARG A 641 -2.20 25.44 -24.54
N GLY A 642 -3.47 25.75 -24.77
CA GLY A 642 -3.88 26.82 -25.69
C GLY A 642 -4.35 26.36 -27.08
N GLY A 643 -4.69 25.08 -27.25
CA GLY A 643 -5.40 24.64 -28.46
C GLY A 643 -4.56 24.65 -29.72
N THR A 644 -3.32 24.15 -29.68
CA THR A 644 -2.50 23.96 -30.89
C THR A 644 -2.07 22.49 -30.99
N ILE A 645 -2.30 21.85 -32.14
CA ILE A 645 -1.90 20.45 -32.37
C ILE A 645 -0.39 20.43 -32.67
N SER A 646 0.41 19.88 -31.75
CA SER A 646 1.80 19.53 -32.06
C SER A 646 1.80 18.25 -32.90
N ALA A 647 2.02 18.40 -34.21
CA ALA A 647 2.09 17.29 -35.15
C ALA A 647 3.55 16.98 -35.49
N SER A 648 3.96 15.72 -35.32
CA SER A 648 5.29 15.27 -35.72
C SER A 648 5.19 14.34 -36.92
N ALA A 649 5.70 14.77 -38.07
CA ALA A 649 5.67 14.01 -39.31
C ALA A 649 6.59 12.77 -39.25
N PHE A 650 6.19 11.72 -39.95
CA PHE A 650 6.97 10.51 -40.13
C PHE A 650 6.78 9.93 -41.54
N LYS A 651 7.78 9.16 -41.98
CA LYS A 651 7.77 8.37 -43.21
C LYS A 651 8.56 7.09 -42.94
N LEU A 652 7.92 5.94 -43.10
CA LEU A 652 8.43 4.61 -42.75
C LEU A 652 8.46 3.74 -44.01
N ASP A 653 9.52 2.96 -44.18
CA ASP A 653 9.57 1.87 -45.17
C ASP A 653 8.82 0.66 -44.59
N ILE A 654 7.81 0.19 -45.33
CA ILE A 654 6.97 -0.96 -44.98
C ILE A 654 6.95 -2.00 -46.10
N SER A 655 7.89 -1.94 -47.04
CA SER A 655 7.94 -2.80 -48.23
C SER A 655 8.01 -4.30 -47.92
N LYS A 656 8.48 -4.66 -46.72
CA LYS A 656 8.55 -6.05 -46.21
C LYS A 656 7.49 -6.38 -45.18
N SER A 657 6.66 -5.42 -44.79
CA SER A 657 5.68 -5.56 -43.72
C SER A 657 4.43 -6.26 -44.25
N LYS A 658 3.97 -7.28 -43.51
CA LYS A 658 2.70 -7.96 -43.80
C LYS A 658 1.54 -7.34 -43.03
N LYS A 659 1.83 -6.80 -41.84
CA LYS A 659 0.87 -6.13 -40.98
C LYS A 659 1.48 -4.84 -40.45
N LEU A 660 0.62 -3.92 -40.02
CA LEU A 660 1.02 -2.73 -39.27
C LEU A 660 0.30 -2.70 -37.93
N TYR A 661 1.06 -2.60 -36.86
CA TYR A 661 0.59 -2.44 -35.50
C TYR A 661 0.79 -0.98 -35.09
N LEU A 662 -0.29 -0.20 -35.11
CA LEU A 662 -0.30 1.20 -34.70
C LEU A 662 -0.74 1.25 -33.23
N ILE A 663 0.15 1.69 -32.37
CA ILE A 663 -0.05 1.65 -30.91
C ILE A 663 0.12 3.04 -30.34
N VAL A 664 -0.75 3.40 -29.39
CA VAL A 664 -0.55 4.59 -28.55
C VAL A 664 -0.59 4.16 -27.09
N GLN A 665 0.47 4.46 -26.35
CA GLN A 665 0.56 4.22 -24.91
C GLN A 665 0.50 5.55 -24.15
N ASP A 666 -0.13 5.54 -22.97
CA ASP A 666 -0.05 6.67 -22.06
C ASP A 666 1.39 6.86 -21.56
N SER A 667 1.80 8.11 -21.33
CA SER A 667 3.17 8.44 -20.99
C SER A 667 3.27 9.41 -19.80
N LEU A 668 2.60 9.09 -18.68
CA LEU A 668 2.46 9.96 -17.49
C LEU A 668 1.52 11.14 -17.70
N SER A 669 0.40 10.91 -18.41
CA SER A 669 -0.65 11.94 -18.46
C SER A 669 -1.26 12.15 -17.07
N THR A 670 -1.51 13.41 -16.70
CA THR A 670 -2.30 13.71 -15.51
C THR A 670 -3.80 13.87 -15.81
N ALA A 671 -4.18 13.90 -17.09
CA ALA A 671 -5.58 13.94 -17.55
C ALA A 671 -5.84 13.02 -18.76
N PRO A 672 -5.57 11.70 -18.67
CA PRO A 672 -5.64 10.78 -19.80
C PRO A 672 -7.06 10.63 -20.39
N ASP A 673 -8.11 10.88 -19.61
CA ASP A 673 -9.51 10.89 -20.06
C ASP A 673 -9.81 12.03 -21.06
N LYS A 674 -9.07 13.13 -20.95
CA LYS A 674 -9.13 14.27 -21.89
C LYS A 674 -8.30 14.03 -23.15
N ALA A 675 -7.53 12.94 -23.20
CA ALA A 675 -6.71 12.62 -24.35
C ALA A 675 -7.54 12.12 -25.55
N THR A 676 -7.32 12.73 -26.71
CA THR A 676 -7.68 12.13 -28.00
C THR A 676 -6.43 12.09 -28.89
N PRO A 677 -5.63 11.01 -28.82
CA PRO A 677 -4.51 10.82 -29.74
C PRO A 677 -4.99 10.72 -31.20
N LEU A 678 -4.16 11.24 -32.11
CA LEU A 678 -4.43 11.34 -33.54
C LEU A 678 -3.28 10.76 -34.36
N TRP A 679 -3.63 9.93 -35.33
CA TRP A 679 -2.81 9.72 -36.52
C TRP A 679 -3.33 10.65 -37.61
N LEU A 680 -2.59 11.70 -37.94
CA LEU A 680 -2.93 12.73 -38.91
C LEU A 680 -2.41 12.36 -40.29
N GLN A 681 -3.28 12.45 -41.31
CA GLN A 681 -3.02 12.06 -42.69
C GLN A 681 -2.23 10.74 -42.80
N PRO A 682 -2.68 9.66 -42.13
CA PRO A 682 -2.00 8.37 -42.21
C PRO A 682 -2.22 7.81 -43.62
N GLU A 683 -1.16 7.68 -44.40
CA GLU A 683 -1.20 7.34 -45.82
C GLU A 683 -0.23 6.20 -46.15
N LEU A 684 -0.71 5.26 -46.96
CA LEU A 684 0.06 4.15 -47.52
C LEU A 684 0.36 4.44 -48.99
N VAL A 685 1.63 4.34 -49.38
CA VAL A 685 2.06 4.49 -50.79
C VAL A 685 2.20 3.11 -51.41
N GLY A 686 1.36 2.83 -52.41
CA GLY A 686 1.28 1.56 -53.13
C GLY A 686 2.17 1.50 -54.38
N PRO A 687 1.97 0.46 -55.21
CA PRO A 687 2.66 0.32 -56.50
C PRO A 687 2.39 1.54 -57.39
N ASN A 688 3.40 2.01 -58.12
CA ASN A 688 3.33 3.21 -58.99
C ASN A 688 3.08 4.55 -58.26
N GLY A 689 3.29 4.61 -56.95
CA GLY A 689 3.17 5.86 -56.18
C GLY A 689 1.75 6.25 -55.81
N VAL A 690 0.77 5.35 -56.00
CA VAL A 690 -0.63 5.58 -55.60
C VAL A 690 -0.72 5.77 -54.09
N VAL A 691 -1.26 6.89 -53.65
CA VAL A 691 -1.44 7.20 -52.22
C VAL A 691 -2.84 6.76 -51.79
N THR A 692 -2.89 5.86 -50.81
CA THR A 692 -4.12 5.34 -50.22
C THR A 692 -4.20 5.80 -48.75
N PRO A 693 -5.26 6.51 -48.33
CA PRO A 693 -5.42 6.85 -46.92
C PRO A 693 -5.64 5.59 -46.10
N LEU A 694 -5.07 5.51 -44.90
CA LEU A 694 -5.18 4.34 -44.02
C LEU A 694 -6.65 4.03 -43.67
N SER A 695 -7.51 5.06 -43.63
CA SER A 695 -8.96 4.92 -43.44
C SER A 695 -9.68 4.14 -44.54
N ALA A 696 -9.06 3.94 -45.71
CA ALA A 696 -9.58 3.06 -46.76
C ALA A 696 -9.37 1.57 -46.42
N LEU A 697 -8.54 1.26 -45.41
CA LEU A 697 -8.40 -0.08 -44.85
C LEU A 697 -9.22 -0.19 -43.56
N ARG A 698 -9.80 -1.37 -43.34
CA ARG A 698 -10.43 -1.71 -42.07
C ARG A 698 -9.39 -2.37 -41.16
N PRO A 699 -9.21 -1.92 -39.91
CA PRO A 699 -8.39 -2.65 -38.95
C PRO A 699 -9.05 -3.97 -38.59
N LEU A 700 -8.25 -4.95 -38.16
CA LEU A 700 -8.75 -6.25 -37.70
C LEU A 700 -9.68 -6.11 -36.49
N ASP A 701 -9.37 -5.16 -35.60
CA ASP A 701 -10.22 -4.75 -34.49
C ASP A 701 -10.36 -3.21 -34.49
N PRO A 702 -11.56 -2.67 -34.76
CA PRO A 702 -11.81 -1.23 -34.75
C PRO A 702 -12.16 -0.67 -33.35
N THR A 703 -12.23 -1.48 -32.28
CA THR A 703 -12.69 -1.04 -30.95
C THR A 703 -11.85 0.07 -30.33
N ALA A 704 -10.59 0.21 -30.76
CA ALA A 704 -9.69 1.27 -30.32
C ALA A 704 -9.90 2.61 -31.06
N ILE A 705 -10.70 2.63 -32.13
CA ILE A 705 -11.10 3.87 -32.83
C ILE A 705 -12.10 4.63 -31.96
N ARG A 706 -12.01 5.96 -31.97
CA ARG A 706 -12.93 6.87 -31.31
C ARG A 706 -13.68 7.68 -32.37
N GLU A 707 -15.01 7.72 -32.28
CA GLU A 707 -15.82 8.64 -33.10
C GLU A 707 -15.54 10.10 -32.71
N GLY A 708 -15.59 11.02 -33.67
CA GLY A 708 -15.30 12.44 -33.45
C GLY A 708 -16.41 13.33 -33.99
N ASP A 709 -16.63 14.47 -33.34
CA ASP A 709 -17.78 15.36 -33.58
C ASP A 709 -17.49 16.50 -34.58
N GLY A 710 -16.39 16.43 -35.36
CA GLY A 710 -16.04 17.50 -36.31
C GLY A 710 -14.69 17.36 -37.04
N PRO A 711 -14.30 18.36 -37.85
CA PRO A 711 -13.02 18.39 -38.56
C PRO A 711 -11.82 18.56 -37.60
N VAL A 712 -10.67 17.98 -37.94
CA VAL A 712 -9.43 18.14 -37.15
C VAL A 712 -8.66 19.37 -37.66
N ILE A 713 -8.45 20.37 -36.80
CA ILE A 713 -7.74 21.61 -37.14
C ILE A 713 -6.32 21.57 -36.57
N VAL A 714 -5.31 21.58 -37.43
CA VAL A 714 -3.88 21.55 -37.03
C VAL A 714 -3.31 22.95 -36.78
N ALA A 715 -2.12 23.03 -36.18
CA ALA A 715 -1.42 24.29 -35.96
C ALA A 715 -1.27 25.07 -37.27
N GLY A 716 -1.75 26.32 -37.30
CA GLY A 716 -1.80 27.14 -38.51
C GLY A 716 -3.20 27.31 -39.13
N GLY A 717 -4.23 26.66 -38.58
CA GLY A 717 -5.63 26.82 -39.01
C GLY A 717 -6.04 25.94 -40.19
N GLU A 718 -5.15 25.05 -40.66
CA GLU A 718 -5.45 24.10 -41.72
C GLU A 718 -6.30 22.94 -41.19
N THR A 719 -7.32 22.53 -41.96
CA THR A 719 -8.11 21.34 -41.69
C THR A 719 -7.39 20.12 -42.23
N ALA A 720 -7.11 19.13 -41.39
CA ALA A 720 -6.56 17.86 -41.82
C ALA A 720 -7.57 17.13 -42.73
N THR A 721 -7.12 16.76 -43.93
CA THR A 721 -7.95 16.06 -44.94
C THR A 721 -8.33 14.63 -44.54
N SER A 722 -7.54 14.00 -43.65
CA SER A 722 -7.81 12.68 -43.07
C SER A 722 -7.15 12.59 -41.69
N ALA A 723 -7.85 12.04 -40.70
CA ALA A 723 -7.32 11.82 -39.36
C ALA A 723 -8.00 10.62 -38.70
N LEU A 724 -7.22 9.81 -37.99
CA LEU A 724 -7.72 8.67 -37.22
C LEU A 724 -7.60 8.97 -35.73
N ARG A 725 -8.77 9.14 -35.08
CA ARG A 725 -8.90 9.30 -33.63
C ARG A 725 -8.87 7.95 -32.95
N VAL A 726 -8.08 7.82 -31.90
CA VAL A 726 -7.97 6.57 -31.14
C VAL A 726 -8.15 6.81 -29.64
N LYS A 727 -8.44 5.74 -28.90
CA LYS A 727 -8.44 5.73 -27.43
C LYS A 727 -7.00 5.80 -26.89
N LEU A 728 -6.84 6.21 -25.64
CA LEU A 728 -5.57 6.12 -24.91
C LEU A 728 -5.72 5.15 -23.72
N PRO A 729 -4.95 4.06 -23.64
CA PRO A 729 -4.09 3.51 -24.70
C PRO A 729 -4.90 2.91 -25.86
N SER A 730 -4.24 2.61 -26.98
CA SER A 730 -4.83 1.94 -28.15
C SER A 730 -3.87 1.01 -28.88
N VAL A 731 -4.42 -0.01 -29.52
CA VAL A 731 -3.76 -0.91 -30.48
C VAL A 731 -4.67 -1.05 -31.69
N LEU A 732 -4.16 -0.75 -32.88
CA LEU A 732 -4.83 -0.99 -34.15
C LEU A 732 -3.94 -1.86 -35.03
N ILE A 733 -4.53 -2.88 -35.66
CA ILE A 733 -3.80 -3.81 -36.51
C ILE A 733 -4.39 -3.76 -37.90
N PHE A 734 -3.55 -3.47 -38.89
CA PHE A 734 -3.93 -3.46 -40.31
C PHE A 734 -3.21 -4.57 -41.05
N ASP A 735 -3.97 -5.37 -41.80
CA ASP A 735 -3.41 -6.35 -42.73
C ASP A 735 -3.09 -5.66 -44.06
N ILE A 736 -1.83 -5.72 -44.47
CA ILE A 736 -1.31 -5.14 -45.71
C ILE A 736 -0.65 -6.19 -46.61
N GLU A 737 -0.72 -7.48 -46.25
CA GLU A 737 -0.12 -8.56 -47.01
C GLU A 737 -0.72 -8.63 -48.42
N GLY A 738 0.15 -8.75 -49.42
CA GLY A 738 -0.26 -8.82 -50.83
C GLY A 738 -0.78 -7.52 -51.44
N LYS A 739 -0.84 -6.40 -50.71
CA LYS A 739 -1.38 -5.11 -51.21
C LYS A 739 -0.33 -4.21 -51.90
N GLY A 740 0.95 -4.57 -51.83
CA GLY A 740 2.03 -3.87 -52.54
C GLY A 740 2.41 -2.49 -51.96
N PHE A 741 2.02 -2.18 -50.73
CA PHE A 741 2.42 -0.93 -50.07
C PHE A 741 3.91 -0.94 -49.70
N THR A 742 4.60 0.18 -49.92
CA THR A 742 6.04 0.33 -49.69
C THR A 742 6.38 1.41 -48.67
N THR A 743 5.53 2.42 -48.51
CA THR A 743 5.75 3.51 -47.54
C THR A 743 4.50 3.76 -46.71
N PHE A 744 4.67 3.97 -45.40
CA PHE A 744 3.65 4.53 -44.52
C PHE A 744 4.09 5.91 -44.03
N ARG A 745 3.29 6.94 -44.24
CA ARG A 745 3.60 8.32 -43.83
C ARG A 745 2.41 8.97 -43.14
N GLY A 746 2.69 10.04 -42.39
CA GLY A 746 1.66 10.82 -41.70
C GLY A 746 2.27 11.66 -40.61
N SER A 747 1.46 12.11 -39.65
CA SER A 747 1.92 12.76 -38.43
C SER A 747 1.23 12.21 -37.19
N THR A 748 1.88 12.29 -36.03
CA THR A 748 1.28 11.95 -34.73
C THR A 748 0.93 13.22 -33.97
N GLY A 749 -0.18 13.24 -33.24
CA GLY A 749 -0.56 14.41 -32.42
C GLY A 749 -1.75 14.15 -31.51
N TYR A 750 -2.30 15.23 -30.94
CA TYR A 750 -3.49 15.20 -30.08
C TYR A 750 -4.54 16.19 -30.57
N GLU A 751 -5.81 15.83 -30.44
CA GLU A 751 -6.93 16.74 -30.70
C GLU A 751 -7.00 17.82 -29.61
N GLN A 752 -7.38 19.03 -30.01
CA GLN A 752 -7.46 20.18 -29.10
C GLN A 752 -8.59 19.98 -28.08
N LYS A 753 -8.20 19.81 -26.81
CA LYS A 753 -9.10 20.01 -25.66
C LYS A 753 -8.44 20.96 -24.67
N ILE A 754 -9.24 21.81 -24.03
CA ILE A 754 -8.74 22.75 -23.02
C ILE A 754 -8.25 21.94 -21.81
N LEU A 755 -6.94 22.00 -21.56
CA LEU A 755 -6.31 21.47 -20.35
C LEU A 755 -6.31 22.53 -19.27
N ASN A 756 -6.68 22.16 -18.04
CA ASN A 756 -6.62 23.06 -16.89
C ASN A 756 -5.17 23.29 -16.44
N GLN A 757 -4.96 24.28 -15.57
CA GLN A 757 -3.66 24.52 -14.96
C GLN A 757 -3.23 23.30 -14.13
N GLY A 758 -2.04 22.77 -14.41
CA GLY A 758 -1.53 21.54 -13.77
C GLY A 758 -1.79 20.26 -14.57
N GLU A 759 -2.76 20.28 -15.49
CA GLU A 759 -3.05 19.14 -16.36
C GLU A 759 -2.05 19.04 -17.53
N ASN A 760 -1.74 17.81 -17.91
CA ASN A 760 -1.04 17.45 -19.13
C ASN A 760 -1.59 16.13 -19.71
N VAL A 761 -1.48 16.00 -21.02
CA VAL A 761 -1.73 14.77 -21.75
C VAL A 761 -0.47 14.44 -22.53
N THR A 762 0.05 13.24 -22.37
CA THR A 762 1.26 12.76 -23.04
C THR A 762 1.10 11.30 -23.41
N GLY A 763 1.63 10.93 -24.57
CA GLY A 763 1.58 9.54 -25.01
C GLY A 763 2.64 9.23 -26.04
N ARG A 764 2.96 7.96 -26.14
CA ARG A 764 3.96 7.43 -27.06
C ARG A 764 3.27 6.66 -28.17
N PHE A 765 3.52 7.11 -29.39
CA PHE A 765 3.07 6.51 -30.64
C PHE A 765 4.12 5.52 -31.13
N PHE A 766 3.66 4.34 -31.47
CA PHE A 766 4.49 3.29 -32.04
C PHE A 766 3.91 2.71 -33.33
N VAL A 767 4.80 2.31 -34.24
CA VAL A 767 4.45 1.47 -35.39
C VAL A 767 5.36 0.26 -35.40
N PHE A 768 4.80 -0.94 -35.53
CA PHE A 768 5.55 -2.18 -35.74
C PHE A 768 5.02 -2.92 -36.97
N ASP A 769 5.86 -3.74 -37.56
CA ASP A 769 5.50 -4.66 -38.66
C ASP A 769 5.20 -6.09 -38.18
N GLN A 770 5.43 -6.35 -36.90
CA GLN A 770 5.15 -7.60 -36.19
C GLN A 770 4.53 -7.27 -34.82
N SER A 771 3.83 -8.24 -34.22
CA SER A 771 3.18 -8.04 -32.92
C SER A 771 4.22 -7.75 -31.84
N PRO A 772 4.23 -6.55 -31.23
CA PRO A 772 5.18 -6.24 -30.17
C PRO A 772 4.72 -6.84 -28.83
N THR A 773 5.66 -6.89 -27.88
CA THR A 773 5.37 -7.23 -26.48
C THR A 773 4.86 -5.97 -25.76
N MET A 774 3.54 -5.86 -25.58
CA MET A 774 2.86 -4.63 -25.13
C MET A 774 3.32 -4.11 -23.76
N ASP A 775 3.61 -5.00 -22.82
CA ASP A 775 4.11 -4.74 -21.47
C ASP A 775 5.58 -4.26 -21.43
N ARG A 776 6.25 -4.17 -22.59
CA ARG A 776 7.62 -3.61 -22.73
C ARG A 776 7.64 -2.22 -23.35
N LEU A 777 6.47 -1.59 -23.51
CA LEU A 777 6.32 -0.23 -24.02
C LEU A 777 6.26 0.85 -22.91
N VAL A 778 6.45 0.47 -21.63
CA VAL A 778 6.27 1.30 -20.41
C VAL A 778 7.53 2.11 -20.02
N ILE A 779 7.44 3.02 -19.05
CA ILE A 779 8.46 4.03 -18.67
C ILE A 779 9.73 3.41 -18.01
N PRO A 780 10.94 3.96 -18.26
CA PRO A 780 12.22 3.37 -17.81
C PRO A 780 12.51 3.43 -16.29
N SER A 781 13.34 2.49 -15.81
CA SER A 781 13.95 2.46 -14.47
C SER A 781 15.45 2.06 -14.55
N PRO A 782 16.35 2.55 -13.68
CA PRO A 782 17.78 2.65 -14.00
C PRO A 782 18.65 1.36 -13.98
N ALA A 783 18.13 0.13 -13.80
CA ALA A 783 18.93 -1.12 -13.93
C ALA A 783 18.13 -2.43 -13.75
N THR A 784 18.66 -3.57 -14.24
CA THR A 784 18.24 -4.93 -13.82
C THR A 784 18.28 -5.07 -12.30
N PRO A 785 17.18 -5.52 -11.66
CA PRO A 785 17.21 -5.87 -10.24
C PRO A 785 18.11 -7.09 -9.94
N ARG A 786 18.28 -7.99 -10.93
CA ARG A 786 19.15 -9.16 -10.87
C ARG A 786 19.86 -9.43 -12.21
N PRO A 787 21.06 -10.04 -12.19
CA PRO A 787 21.72 -10.48 -13.42
C PRO A 787 20.84 -11.43 -14.23
N VAL A 788 21.05 -11.43 -15.55
CA VAL A 788 20.43 -12.43 -16.44
C VAL A 788 20.97 -13.82 -16.05
N PRO A 789 20.11 -14.82 -15.87
CA PRO A 789 20.55 -16.17 -15.54
C PRO A 789 21.35 -16.78 -16.69
N ALA A 790 22.27 -17.69 -16.34
CA ALA A 790 23.01 -18.46 -17.34
C ALA A 790 22.07 -19.37 -18.15
N VAL A 791 22.42 -19.62 -19.40
CA VAL A 791 21.65 -20.49 -20.30
C VAL A 791 21.61 -21.91 -19.75
N LEU A 792 20.39 -22.44 -19.59
CA LEU A 792 20.13 -23.80 -19.13
C LEU A 792 20.26 -24.76 -20.31
N SER A 793 21.32 -25.58 -20.29
CA SER A 793 21.72 -26.40 -21.44
C SER A 793 21.28 -27.86 -21.34
N THR A 794 20.87 -28.31 -20.15
CA THR A 794 20.46 -29.70 -19.90
C THR A 794 19.14 -29.78 -19.13
N VAL A 795 18.38 -30.85 -19.33
CA VAL A 795 17.11 -31.08 -18.63
C VAL A 795 17.28 -31.10 -17.09
N PRO A 796 18.22 -31.86 -16.49
CA PRO A 796 18.37 -31.87 -15.03
C PRO A 796 18.75 -30.49 -14.45
N GLN A 797 19.62 -29.75 -15.15
CA GLN A 797 20.00 -28.40 -14.75
C GLN A 797 18.78 -27.47 -14.74
N ALA A 798 17.90 -27.57 -15.74
CA ALA A 798 16.70 -26.74 -15.80
C ALA A 798 15.71 -27.03 -14.67
N VAL A 799 15.50 -28.32 -14.36
CA VAL A 799 14.68 -28.74 -13.24
C VAL A 799 15.25 -28.24 -11.92
N ASP A 800 16.54 -28.48 -11.65
CA ASP A 800 17.17 -28.02 -10.41
C ASP A 800 17.13 -26.49 -10.26
N TYR A 801 17.40 -25.76 -11.35
CA TYR A 801 17.32 -24.30 -11.35
C TYR A 801 15.93 -23.80 -10.95
N ILE A 802 14.86 -24.29 -11.57
CA ILE A 802 13.49 -23.84 -11.28
C ILE A 802 13.11 -24.14 -9.83
N TYR A 803 13.36 -25.35 -9.34
CA TYR A 803 12.98 -25.74 -7.97
C TYR A 803 13.76 -24.94 -6.92
N TRP A 804 15.07 -24.78 -7.09
CA TRP A 804 15.87 -23.99 -6.16
C TRP A 804 15.51 -22.51 -6.18
N PHE A 805 15.21 -21.93 -7.34
CA PHE A 805 14.87 -20.52 -7.44
C PHE A 805 13.46 -20.24 -6.90
N ALA A 806 12.46 -21.01 -7.35
CA ALA A 806 11.06 -20.79 -7.00
C ALA A 806 10.74 -21.19 -5.55
N LEU A 807 11.28 -22.34 -5.11
CA LEU A 807 10.91 -22.99 -3.85
C LEU A 807 12.05 -23.00 -2.82
N GLY A 808 13.29 -22.69 -3.21
CA GLY A 808 14.43 -22.68 -2.28
C GLY A 808 14.91 -24.07 -1.88
N ARG A 809 14.55 -25.13 -2.62
CA ARG A 809 14.92 -26.52 -2.36
C ARG A 809 15.08 -27.32 -3.65
N ALA A 810 15.73 -28.48 -3.56
CA ALA A 810 15.74 -29.45 -4.64
C ALA A 810 14.35 -30.09 -4.85
N PRO A 811 14.05 -30.59 -6.07
CA PRO A 811 12.86 -31.40 -6.32
C PRO A 811 12.94 -32.72 -5.55
N THR A 812 11.80 -33.22 -5.09
CA THR A 812 11.64 -34.61 -4.64
C THR A 812 11.84 -35.57 -5.81
N THR A 813 12.04 -36.86 -5.53
CA THR A 813 12.21 -37.90 -6.57
C THR A 813 11.03 -37.94 -7.55
N GLY A 814 9.80 -37.79 -7.05
CA GLY A 814 8.59 -37.75 -7.88
C GLY A 814 8.52 -36.48 -8.74
N GLU A 815 8.74 -35.32 -8.13
CA GLU A 815 8.79 -34.03 -8.83
C GLU A 815 9.84 -34.03 -9.95
N ARG A 816 11.05 -34.56 -9.67
CA ARG A 816 12.12 -34.69 -10.67
C ARG A 816 11.69 -35.56 -11.84
N THR A 817 11.16 -36.76 -11.56
CA THR A 817 10.78 -37.72 -12.60
C THR A 817 9.74 -37.13 -13.57
N VAL A 818 8.74 -36.42 -13.04
CA VAL A 818 7.69 -35.79 -13.86
C VAL A 818 8.24 -34.58 -14.63
N SER A 819 9.02 -33.74 -13.96
CA SER A 819 9.60 -32.53 -14.56
C SER A 819 10.57 -32.86 -15.68
N GLU A 820 11.51 -33.78 -15.46
CA GLU A 820 12.49 -34.17 -16.48
C GLU A 820 11.80 -34.77 -17.70
N ARG A 821 10.74 -35.57 -17.50
CA ARG A 821 9.92 -36.11 -18.60
C ARG A 821 9.21 -35.01 -19.40
N ALA A 822 8.63 -34.02 -18.73
CA ALA A 822 7.92 -32.91 -19.37
C ALA A 822 8.84 -32.04 -20.24
N LEU A 823 10.14 -32.00 -19.92
CA LEU A 823 11.14 -31.21 -20.64
C LEU A 823 11.79 -31.98 -21.82
N LEU A 824 11.48 -33.26 -22.02
CA LEU A 824 12.02 -34.03 -23.14
C LEU A 824 11.39 -33.57 -24.45
N ASP A 825 12.23 -33.27 -25.44
CA ASP A 825 11.85 -32.96 -26.80
C ASP A 825 12.63 -33.86 -27.76
N ALA A 826 11.90 -34.66 -28.56
CA ALA A 826 12.49 -35.59 -29.50
C ALA A 826 13.36 -34.89 -30.57
N SER A 827 13.07 -33.62 -30.87
CA SER A 827 13.86 -32.80 -31.79
C SER A 827 15.14 -32.25 -31.14
N ARG A 828 15.31 -32.37 -29.81
CA ARG A 828 16.40 -31.76 -29.04
C ARG A 828 16.97 -32.69 -27.95
N PRO A 829 17.63 -33.80 -28.32
CA PRO A 829 18.13 -34.77 -27.34
C PRO A 829 19.00 -34.13 -26.24
N GLY A 830 18.63 -34.36 -24.98
CA GLY A 830 19.37 -33.89 -23.80
C GLY A 830 19.19 -32.41 -23.43
N ARG A 831 18.56 -31.59 -24.30
CA ARG A 831 18.25 -30.19 -24.03
C ARG A 831 16.79 -30.02 -23.60
N PRO A 832 16.49 -29.03 -22.74
CA PRO A 832 15.10 -28.76 -22.35
C PRO A 832 14.28 -28.21 -23.53
N GLY A 833 13.10 -28.80 -23.77
CA GLY A 833 12.11 -28.27 -24.69
C GLY A 833 11.51 -26.95 -24.16
N PRO A 834 11.35 -25.90 -25.00
CA PRO A 834 10.90 -24.58 -24.54
C PRO A 834 9.46 -24.57 -24.01
N ASP A 835 8.58 -25.38 -24.60
CA ASP A 835 7.17 -25.42 -24.21
C ASP A 835 6.98 -26.24 -22.94
N GLY A 836 7.64 -27.40 -22.83
CA GLY A 836 7.69 -28.18 -21.58
C GLY A 836 8.32 -27.41 -20.41
N LEU A 837 9.30 -26.54 -20.68
CA LEU A 837 9.87 -25.64 -19.68
C LEU A 837 8.88 -24.55 -19.25
N ALA A 838 8.06 -24.02 -20.16
CA ALA A 838 6.99 -23.09 -19.81
C ALA A 838 5.91 -23.78 -18.96
N ASP A 839 5.54 -25.02 -19.27
CA ASP A 839 4.59 -25.83 -18.50
C ASP A 839 5.12 -26.16 -17.10
N LEU A 840 6.41 -26.45 -16.97
CA LEU A 840 7.06 -26.66 -15.67
C LEU A 840 7.04 -25.38 -14.83
N LEU A 841 7.38 -24.23 -15.42
CA LEU A 841 7.27 -22.93 -14.74
C LEU A 841 5.84 -22.70 -14.26
N TRP A 842 4.84 -22.87 -15.15
CA TRP A 842 3.43 -22.75 -14.77
C TRP A 842 3.08 -23.64 -13.58
N SER A 843 3.41 -24.93 -13.68
CA SER A 843 3.09 -25.93 -12.66
C SER A 843 3.68 -25.58 -11.29
N VAL A 844 4.96 -25.17 -11.26
CA VAL A 844 5.64 -24.78 -10.02
C VAL A 844 5.06 -23.49 -9.45
N LEU A 845 4.81 -22.49 -10.30
CA LEU A 845 4.19 -21.22 -9.88
C LEU A 845 2.81 -21.44 -9.29
N MET A 846 2.02 -22.40 -9.79
CA MET A 846 0.68 -22.68 -9.25
C MET A 846 0.68 -23.48 -7.93
N THR A 847 1.84 -23.92 -7.44
CA THR A 847 1.88 -24.66 -6.18
C THR A 847 1.57 -23.77 -4.97
N PRO A 848 0.89 -24.30 -3.94
CA PRO A 848 0.74 -23.61 -2.66
C PRO A 848 2.06 -23.31 -1.93
N GLU A 849 3.17 -23.94 -2.31
CA GLU A 849 4.50 -23.63 -1.74
C GLU A 849 5.07 -22.35 -2.35
N PHE A 850 4.85 -22.12 -3.65
CA PHE A 850 5.22 -20.88 -4.30
C PHE A 850 4.28 -19.73 -3.94
N GLN A 851 2.96 -19.96 -4.03
CA GLN A 851 1.94 -18.91 -3.90
C GLN A 851 1.84 -18.27 -2.51
N TYR A 852 2.44 -18.90 -1.51
CA TYR A 852 2.33 -18.47 -0.14
C TYR A 852 3.69 -18.24 0.53
N ILE A 853 3.73 -17.23 1.37
CA ILE A 853 4.75 -16.99 2.37
C ILE A 853 4.30 -17.76 3.62
N ARG A 854 5.07 -18.81 3.95
CA ARG A 854 4.76 -19.78 5.01
C ARG A 854 5.81 -19.82 6.07
#